data_AF-B9YB05-F1
#
_entry.id   AF-B9YB05-F1
#
_cell.length_a   1.000
_cell.length_b   1.000
_cell.length_c   1.000
_cell.angle_alpha   90.00
_cell.angle_beta   90.00
_cell.angle_gamma   90.00
#
_symmetry.space_group_name_H-M   'P 1'
#
loop_
_entity.id
_entity.type
_entity.pdbx_description
1 polymer ?
#
loop_
_entity_poly.entity_id
_entity_poly.type
_entity_poly.pdbx_seq_one_letter_code
_entity_poly.pdbx_strand_id
1 'polypeptide(L)'
;MKQIWKMALALAMAVTLVQGYPSANGKIDVKADETYPMGCGNFEVAYVTDNGGFSTIGCYNDFTQAKNEMYAHGNDAVVRHSSSKSPTKIIAMTSGVAASYSYRRGYADGSSRRAYATMDITQYQSTTTNEKITYVTSHREMIYKGTYSYNTGNGSGQIAVNLTGFDGYTNLDQVDLIPTKFLTNNMRILLGGNNDGSPWESPFWVRPRQSYYEVVQNGNYKELIYHCWSYWAKSDTPQDYSQTIGPAESWMNVGAVYYTNDMHALYTDRYFQNPVMVEGSPAKYYNYYEFLPLRSRTKFNGDQLNGFLNSRGYNEVAYDYDHLQSNQSKMVNSGWFFVNAQETYGVNALLAFCMGLLESGWGRSSIAINKNNLFGWNAVDSNPSGSADKYDNIESAVTQHMAVNLRGYLDINDARFFGSHLGNKGSGFNVKYASDPYWGLKIAALAYQVDKYVSGNNGSLTDYGTYSLGVINQYDAAVKRYADANSQTLYTTRYGATYQNDFTVILQSESNGWTGFPTTNGVRSDGALVPHKGNGYEAYNWQNSVGYLQSSKISKLSAGIFDNSQIGKVPTGDAVQKVAAMAWKDNLIAVNGQAYRPGIYVTDSNKVTQKLVVYNQYYDTKEFELTSTVSEKEQVSFKTEALDFTTLAEGSYFFEICTEYSELSDYNNSFYIGALETLPETKKVGNKTFSFSVKDNVLFMSVKLSGSEEGGDSGDHLKSTVRQALSKFEYADEHTLLIEGTAFINGYDFKEDSEVSHQLLLTNLETNEVTTIEAVTSLAPNPINLYDGFTYSKINFSASVDLAALTPGSYSVKIQIRNGDVKMYANLTSFDSNFLPEMKTLGEYRVQIVQNQLYNYRYEINIEKSDLDYSLINKPTKRNSAFDYTKLSLEGGRLNLNGMAWIYNAQFKAETQASHALIAVDENGVSYPLEAQNQACSVDYAEMLGSKFSMKNACFTSAADLSQLPEGDYRLYLDISAEGYRDIYEMTDIYSRAIETVTVDDRSYALFISPVRYRMVLSITQNGPNTDGGDDKGDTPPANAVQASELPVEDQPVEVPRPSSLVVPTPSATPGGENNEDETPAE
;
A
#
# COMPACT_ATOMS: atom_id res chain seq x y z
N MET A 1 17.63 -24.56 24.73
CA MET A 1 16.54 -23.72 24.16
C MET A 1 16.94 -22.26 23.84
N LYS A 2 18.20 -21.82 24.03
CA LYS A 2 18.65 -20.43 23.80
C LYS A 2 19.52 -20.21 22.52
N GLN A 3 19.58 -21.16 21.59
CA GLN A 3 20.52 -21.13 20.45
C GLN A 3 19.86 -21.10 19.06
N ILE A 4 18.53 -20.95 18.94
CA ILE A 4 17.83 -21.02 17.64
C ILE A 4 17.43 -19.63 17.08
N TRP A 5 17.81 -18.52 17.74
CA TRP A 5 17.37 -17.17 17.33
C TRP A 5 18.49 -16.23 16.82
N LYS A 6 19.70 -16.74 16.52
CA LYS A 6 20.87 -15.88 16.18
C LYS A 6 21.37 -15.94 14.74
N MET A 7 20.69 -16.61 13.80
CA MET A 7 21.15 -16.72 12.40
C MET A 7 19.98 -16.79 11.41
N ALA A 8 19.17 -15.73 11.35
CA ALA A 8 18.24 -15.51 10.25
C ALA A 8 18.36 -14.02 9.86
N LEU A 9 18.58 -13.74 8.57
CA LEU A 9 18.93 -12.45 7.95
C LEU A 9 20.42 -12.03 7.98
N ALA A 10 21.30 -12.89 7.49
CA ALA A 10 22.58 -12.46 6.92
C ALA A 10 22.60 -12.52 5.37
N LEU A 11 21.45 -12.82 4.74
CA LEU A 11 21.21 -12.67 3.30
C LEU A 11 20.08 -11.68 3.00
N ALA A 12 20.17 -10.53 3.65
CA ALA A 12 19.83 -9.30 2.96
C ALA A 12 20.96 -9.05 1.97
N MET A 13 20.75 -9.30 0.68
CA MET A 13 21.74 -8.91 -0.32
C MET A 13 21.81 -7.39 -0.29
N ALA A 14 22.76 -6.88 0.48
CA ALA A 14 23.44 -5.69 0.05
C ALA A 14 23.75 -5.90 -1.44
N VAL A 15 23.57 -4.86 -2.25
CA VAL A 15 24.47 -4.65 -3.37
C VAL A 15 25.89 -4.42 -2.81
N THR A 16 26.43 -5.43 -2.13
CA THR A 16 27.78 -5.89 -2.36
C THR A 16 27.62 -6.81 -3.55
N LEU A 17 28.12 -6.39 -4.70
CA LEU A 17 28.75 -7.30 -5.63
C LEU A 17 29.28 -8.49 -4.83
N VAL A 18 28.79 -9.70 -5.13
CA VAL A 18 29.54 -10.91 -4.82
C VAL A 18 30.82 -10.78 -5.66
N GLN A 19 31.77 -9.99 -5.16
CA GLN A 19 33.15 -10.21 -5.53
C GLN A 19 33.49 -11.49 -4.80
N GLY A 20 33.54 -12.59 -5.56
CA GLY A 20 34.29 -13.75 -5.10
C GLY A 20 35.61 -13.22 -4.55
N TYR A 21 35.89 -13.52 -3.29
CA TYR A 21 37.22 -13.29 -2.74
C TYR A 21 38.19 -13.90 -3.75
N PRO A 22 39.07 -13.12 -4.40
CA PRO A 22 40.11 -13.74 -5.20
C PRO A 22 40.85 -14.65 -4.24
N SER A 23 40.85 -15.94 -4.57
CA SER A 23 41.75 -16.89 -3.94
C SER A 23 43.14 -16.29 -3.99
N ALA A 24 43.79 -16.32 -2.83
CA ALA A 24 45.08 -15.72 -2.57
C ALA A 24 46.04 -15.89 -3.75
N ASN A 25 46.36 -14.81 -4.45
CA ASN A 25 47.54 -14.73 -5.30
C ASN A 25 48.04 -13.28 -5.28
N GLY A 26 49.09 -13.03 -4.49
CA GLY A 26 49.77 -11.75 -4.35
C GLY A 26 49.82 -11.20 -2.92
N LYS A 27 50.30 -11.99 -1.95
CA LYS A 27 50.53 -11.51 -0.57
C LYS A 27 51.80 -10.65 -0.52
N ILE A 28 51.66 -9.38 -0.18
CA ILE A 28 52.70 -8.68 0.58
C ILE A 28 52.29 -8.85 2.05
N ASP A 29 52.90 -9.82 2.75
CA ASP A 29 52.76 -9.94 4.20
C ASP A 29 53.49 -8.77 4.85
N VAL A 30 52.79 -7.66 5.11
CA VAL A 30 53.31 -6.58 5.94
C VAL A 30 53.22 -7.04 7.40
N LYS A 31 54.37 -7.26 8.04
CA LYS A 31 54.41 -7.49 9.49
C LYS A 31 54.02 -6.21 10.23
N ALA A 32 52.80 -6.18 10.76
CA ALA A 32 52.25 -5.03 11.49
C ALA A 32 53.18 -4.52 12.62
N ASP A 33 53.81 -5.43 13.36
CA ASP A 33 54.65 -5.08 14.52
C ASP A 33 55.95 -4.33 14.15
N GLU A 34 56.44 -4.47 12.91
CA GLU A 34 57.61 -3.71 12.41
C GLU A 34 57.22 -2.31 11.92
N THR A 35 55.94 -2.08 11.62
CA THR A 35 55.45 -0.82 11.04
C THR A 35 55.22 0.27 12.09
N TYR A 36 54.72 -0.10 13.26
CA TYR A 36 54.46 0.82 14.37
C TYR A 36 55.19 0.38 15.64
N PRO A 37 56.53 0.58 15.71
CA PRO A 37 57.28 0.20 16.89
C PRO A 37 56.75 0.89 18.15
N MET A 38 56.87 0.20 19.28
CA MET A 38 56.56 0.74 20.60
C MET A 38 57.87 0.94 21.37
N GLY A 39 57.99 2.08 22.04
CA GLY A 39 59.10 2.43 22.93
C GLY A 39 58.93 1.93 24.36
N CYS A 40 57.71 1.57 24.78
CA CYS A 40 57.42 1.06 26.13
C CYS A 40 57.07 -0.43 26.15
N GLY A 41 57.44 -1.12 27.25
CA GLY A 41 57.14 -2.54 27.46
C GLY A 41 55.74 -2.85 28.02
N ASN A 42 55.01 -1.85 28.53
CA ASN A 42 53.65 -1.99 29.08
C ASN A 42 52.71 -0.98 28.41
N PHE A 43 52.23 0.05 29.11
CA PHE A 43 51.43 1.12 28.51
C PHE A 43 52.32 2.25 27.98
N GLU A 44 52.18 2.55 26.70
CA GLU A 44 52.80 3.72 26.06
C GLU A 44 51.75 4.81 25.88
N VAL A 45 52.01 6.01 26.37
CA VAL A 45 51.30 7.21 25.93
C VAL A 45 52.13 7.82 24.81
N ALA A 46 51.52 8.09 23.66
CA ALA A 46 52.20 8.61 22.49
C ALA A 46 51.37 9.66 21.78
N TYR A 47 52.05 10.52 21.03
CA TYR A 47 51.45 11.51 20.15
C TYR A 47 51.46 11.00 18.69
N VAL A 48 50.37 11.20 17.95
CA VAL A 48 50.30 10.88 16.52
C VAL A 48 51.09 11.92 15.72
N THR A 49 52.16 11.49 15.05
CA THR A 49 53.03 12.37 14.26
C THR A 49 52.41 12.74 12.91
N ASP A 50 52.89 13.80 12.27
CA ASP A 50 52.35 14.29 10.98
C ASP A 50 52.62 13.34 9.79
N ASN A 51 53.48 12.34 9.99
CA ASN A 51 53.74 11.27 9.03
C ASN A 51 52.88 10.01 9.29
N GLY A 52 51.94 10.06 10.24
CA GLY A 52 51.09 8.93 10.63
C GLY A 52 51.77 7.90 11.54
N GLY A 53 52.92 8.25 12.14
CA GLY A 53 53.62 7.42 13.13
C GLY A 53 53.28 7.81 14.57
N PHE A 54 54.02 7.26 15.55
CA PHE A 54 53.81 7.53 16.98
C PHE A 54 55.12 7.98 17.63
N SER A 55 55.07 9.06 18.42
CA SER A 55 56.18 9.53 19.25
C SER A 55 55.84 9.35 20.72
N THR A 56 56.65 8.59 21.45
CA THR A 56 56.42 8.27 22.87
C THR A 56 56.47 9.55 23.72
N ILE A 57 55.40 9.79 24.48
CA ILE A 57 55.33 10.82 25.54
C ILE A 57 55.86 10.23 26.85
N GLY A 58 55.43 9.02 27.21
CA GLY A 58 55.83 8.37 28.45
C GLY A 58 55.37 6.91 28.56
N CYS A 59 55.98 6.19 29.51
CA CYS A 59 55.65 4.80 29.81
C CYS A 59 55.00 4.69 31.19
N TYR A 60 53.93 3.89 31.27
CA TYR A 60 53.10 3.76 32.46
C TYR A 60 52.85 2.29 32.81
N ASN A 61 52.66 2.02 34.10
CA ASN A 61 52.39 0.66 34.59
C ASN A 61 50.89 0.35 34.71
N ASP A 62 50.06 1.38 34.77
CA ASP A 62 48.63 1.29 34.98
C ASP A 62 47.86 2.01 33.87
N PHE A 63 46.75 1.40 33.43
CA PHE A 63 45.94 1.91 32.33
C PHE A 63 45.25 3.23 32.69
N THR A 64 44.82 3.41 33.95
CA THR A 64 44.16 4.63 34.41
C THR A 64 45.13 5.80 34.39
N GLN A 65 46.36 5.59 34.87
CA GLN A 65 47.43 6.59 34.79
C GLN A 65 47.74 6.98 33.34
N ALA A 66 47.92 6.00 32.45
CA ALA A 66 48.17 6.25 31.03
C ALA A 66 47.03 7.05 30.37
N LYS A 67 45.78 6.73 30.69
CA LYS A 67 44.60 7.43 30.15
C LYS A 67 44.49 8.87 30.67
N ASN A 68 44.77 9.10 31.95
CA ASN A 68 44.80 10.45 32.52
C ASN A 68 45.90 11.31 31.87
N GLU A 69 47.08 10.74 31.66
CA GLU A 69 48.15 11.41 30.92
C GLU A 69 47.71 11.72 29.49
N MET A 70 47.15 10.74 28.77
CA MET A 70 46.67 10.94 27.40
C MET A 70 45.73 12.17 27.30
N TYR A 71 44.76 12.31 28.21
CA TYR A 71 43.86 13.48 28.21
C TYR A 71 44.57 14.81 28.50
N ALA A 72 45.71 14.81 29.17
CA ALA A 72 46.50 16.02 29.43
C ALA A 72 47.25 16.56 28.20
N HIS A 73 47.41 15.76 27.13
CA HIS A 73 48.20 16.10 25.93
C HIS A 73 47.37 16.39 24.67
N GLY A 74 46.07 16.64 24.82
CA GLY A 74 45.21 17.12 23.74
C GLY A 74 44.78 16.04 22.71
N ASN A 75 44.20 16.48 21.59
CA ASN A 75 43.37 15.64 20.72
C ASN A 75 44.09 14.54 19.92
N ASP A 76 45.42 14.57 19.86
CA ASP A 76 46.25 13.65 19.08
C ASP A 76 47.01 12.65 19.95
N ALA A 77 46.78 12.67 21.27
CA ALA A 77 47.36 11.73 22.20
C ALA A 77 46.60 10.40 22.19
N VAL A 78 47.35 9.30 22.30
CA VAL A 78 46.83 7.93 22.34
C VAL A 78 47.51 7.11 23.43
N VAL A 79 46.82 6.10 23.93
CA VAL A 79 47.43 5.01 24.71
C VAL A 79 47.60 3.79 23.80
N ARG A 80 48.79 3.19 23.82
CA ARG A 80 49.15 2.00 23.05
C ARG A 80 49.62 0.87 23.98
N HIS A 81 49.37 -0.38 23.58
CA HIS A 81 49.84 -1.57 24.30
C HIS A 81 50.12 -2.74 23.36
N SER A 82 51.22 -3.47 23.59
CA SER A 82 51.75 -4.51 22.70
C SER A 82 50.78 -5.67 22.46
N SER A 83 50.02 -6.07 23.48
CA SER A 83 48.99 -7.12 23.38
C SER A 83 47.75 -6.72 22.56
N SER A 84 47.62 -5.46 22.13
CA SER A 84 46.52 -5.06 21.25
C SER A 84 46.57 -5.82 19.92
N LYS A 85 45.41 -6.31 19.48
CA LYS A 85 45.24 -7.00 18.19
C LYS A 85 45.20 -6.04 17.01
N SER A 86 45.07 -4.72 17.24
CA SER A 86 45.14 -3.72 16.18
C SER A 86 46.59 -3.52 15.73
N PRO A 87 46.88 -3.35 14.42
CA PRO A 87 48.23 -3.07 13.93
C PRO A 87 48.85 -1.81 14.55
N THR A 88 48.06 -0.77 14.82
CA THR A 88 48.54 0.49 15.41
C THR A 88 48.87 0.37 16.90
N LYS A 89 48.39 -0.71 17.53
CA LYS A 89 48.44 -0.97 18.97
C LYS A 89 47.70 0.04 19.83
N ILE A 90 46.91 0.94 19.25
CA ILE A 90 46.10 1.91 19.99
C ILE A 90 45.02 1.15 20.78
N ILE A 91 44.88 1.50 22.06
CA ILE A 91 43.87 0.96 22.98
C ILE A 91 42.97 2.06 23.57
N ALA A 92 43.40 3.32 23.53
CA ALA A 92 42.58 4.48 23.86
C ALA A 92 43.07 5.69 23.06
N MET A 93 42.17 6.64 22.80
CA MET A 93 42.47 7.92 22.14
C MET A 93 41.60 9.02 22.73
N THR A 94 41.97 10.27 22.55
CA THR A 94 41.17 11.43 23.00
C THR A 94 39.99 11.73 22.09
N SER A 95 40.14 11.56 20.78
CA SER A 95 39.09 11.80 19.79
C SER A 95 39.31 10.96 18.52
N GLY A 96 38.23 10.51 17.89
CA GLY A 96 38.29 9.80 16.63
C GLY A 96 37.10 8.87 16.41
N VAL A 97 37.30 7.89 15.54
CA VAL A 97 36.30 6.87 15.18
C VAL A 97 36.87 5.47 15.41
N ALA A 98 36.00 4.52 15.73
CA ALA A 98 36.34 3.11 15.76
C ALA A 98 35.85 2.46 14.45
N ALA A 99 36.74 1.76 13.75
CA ALA A 99 36.38 0.89 12.64
C ALA A 99 36.01 -0.49 13.18
N SER A 100 34.81 -0.99 12.89
CA SER A 100 34.42 -2.35 13.27
C SER A 100 35.31 -3.38 12.57
N TYR A 101 35.67 -4.45 13.28
CA TYR A 101 36.49 -5.53 12.75
C TYR A 101 36.17 -6.85 13.48
N SER A 102 35.05 -7.48 13.09
CA SER A 102 34.53 -8.66 13.78
C SER A 102 35.46 -9.87 13.69
N TYR A 103 36.36 -9.90 12.70
CA TYR A 103 37.14 -11.07 12.33
C TYR A 103 38.19 -11.52 13.36
N ARG A 104 38.52 -10.69 14.35
CA ARG A 104 39.47 -10.99 15.45
C ARG A 104 38.94 -11.96 16.51
N ARG A 105 37.68 -12.35 16.37
CA ARG A 105 37.04 -13.40 17.16
C ARG A 105 36.28 -14.34 16.23
N GLY A 106 36.24 -15.61 16.61
CA GLY A 106 35.59 -16.65 15.85
C GLY A 106 35.13 -17.81 16.72
N TYR A 107 34.58 -18.82 16.06
CA TYR A 107 34.03 -20.02 16.68
C TYR A 107 34.56 -21.28 15.98
N ALA A 108 34.50 -22.40 16.70
CA ALA A 108 34.86 -23.69 16.13
C ALA A 108 33.80 -24.12 15.10
N ASP A 109 34.23 -24.49 13.90
CA ASP A 109 33.41 -25.07 12.83
C ASP A 109 34.05 -26.38 12.37
N GLY A 110 33.62 -27.48 12.98
CA GLY A 110 34.26 -28.79 12.82
C GLY A 110 35.73 -28.75 13.26
N SER A 111 36.64 -29.12 12.36
CA SER A 111 38.09 -29.04 12.56
C SER A 111 38.70 -27.67 12.18
N SER A 112 37.89 -26.73 11.70
CA SER A 112 38.30 -25.39 11.29
C SER A 112 37.81 -24.32 12.28
N ARG A 113 38.35 -23.10 12.17
CA ARG A 113 37.81 -21.92 12.86
C ARG A 113 37.22 -20.97 11.84
N ARG A 114 36.04 -20.43 12.12
CA ARG A 114 35.40 -19.36 11.34
C ARG A 114 35.36 -18.09 12.16
N ALA A 115 35.77 -17.00 11.53
CA ALA A 115 35.66 -15.66 12.07
C ALA A 115 34.17 -15.24 12.13
N TYR A 116 33.80 -14.39 13.09
CA TYR A 116 32.46 -13.84 13.14
C TYR A 116 32.22 -12.85 11.99
N ALA A 117 31.07 -12.96 11.32
CA ALA A 117 30.66 -12.04 10.25
C ALA A 117 30.20 -10.66 10.77
N THR A 118 29.79 -10.60 12.03
CA THR A 118 29.31 -9.38 12.71
C THR A 118 29.86 -9.29 14.12
N MET A 119 29.74 -8.11 14.73
CA MET A 119 30.02 -7.87 16.14
C MET A 119 28.84 -7.16 16.81
N ASP A 120 28.65 -7.44 18.10
CA ASP A 120 27.55 -6.89 18.91
C ASP A 120 27.96 -5.55 19.55
N ILE A 121 26.98 -4.64 19.66
CA ILE A 121 27.04 -3.42 20.47
C ILE A 121 25.94 -3.55 21.53
N THR A 122 26.33 -3.55 22.81
CA THR A 122 25.42 -3.75 23.94
C THR A 122 25.11 -2.42 24.63
N GLN A 123 23.86 -2.21 25.05
CA GLN A 123 23.44 -0.98 25.74
C GLN A 123 24.30 -0.69 26.99
N TYR A 124 24.68 -1.74 27.72
CA TYR A 124 25.44 -1.65 28.94
C TYR A 124 26.78 -2.35 28.83
N GLN A 125 27.69 -1.91 29.69
CA GLN A 125 29.05 -2.42 29.76
C GLN A 125 29.10 -3.87 30.31
N SER A 126 28.20 -4.21 31.21
CA SER A 126 28.03 -5.57 31.75
C SER A 126 26.64 -6.07 31.41
N THR A 127 26.51 -7.39 31.17
CA THR A 127 25.22 -8.01 30.86
C THR A 127 24.20 -7.75 31.96
N THR A 128 23.07 -7.15 31.61
CA THR A 128 21.96 -6.90 32.54
C THR A 128 20.63 -7.44 31.99
N THR A 129 19.66 -7.63 32.87
CA THR A 129 18.30 -8.03 32.47
C THR A 129 17.67 -6.93 31.62
N ASN A 130 17.04 -7.31 30.50
CA ASN A 130 16.38 -6.43 29.53
C ASN A 130 17.30 -5.55 28.67
N GLU A 131 18.61 -5.74 28.72
CA GLU A 131 19.55 -4.98 27.88
C GLU A 131 19.23 -5.10 26.39
N LYS A 132 19.45 -3.99 25.66
CA LYS A 132 19.33 -3.96 24.21
C LYS A 132 20.68 -4.16 23.55
N ILE A 133 20.65 -4.78 22.38
CA ILE A 133 21.83 -5.15 21.61
C ILE A 133 21.53 -4.85 20.16
N THR A 134 22.45 -4.23 19.44
CA THR A 134 22.48 -4.21 17.98
C THR A 134 23.78 -4.84 17.47
N TYR A 135 23.95 -4.93 16.16
CA TYR A 135 25.07 -5.61 15.54
C TYR A 135 25.48 -4.94 14.24
N VAL A 136 26.76 -5.10 13.88
CA VAL A 136 27.37 -4.46 12.71
C VAL A 136 28.35 -5.39 12.00
N THR A 137 28.46 -5.25 10.68
CA THR A 137 29.53 -5.88 9.88
C THR A 137 30.89 -5.23 10.12
N SER A 138 31.99 -5.87 9.71
CA SER A 138 33.32 -5.26 9.67
C SER A 138 33.39 -4.03 8.75
N HIS A 139 34.40 -3.21 8.98
CA HIS A 139 34.79 -2.03 8.20
C HIS A 139 33.77 -0.88 8.21
N ARG A 140 32.95 -0.79 9.25
CA ARG A 140 31.98 0.29 9.46
C ARG A 140 32.48 1.29 10.48
N GLU A 141 32.10 2.55 10.28
CA GLU A 141 32.37 3.62 11.22
C GLU A 141 31.49 3.53 12.46
N MET A 142 32.12 3.75 13.61
CA MET A 142 31.47 3.99 14.90
C MET A 142 32.12 5.19 15.56
N ILE A 143 31.35 6.06 16.17
CA ILE A 143 31.91 7.20 16.91
C ILE A 143 32.47 6.71 18.23
N TYR A 144 33.76 6.94 18.45
CA TYR A 144 34.42 6.54 19.70
C TYR A 144 34.04 7.48 20.84
N LYS A 145 33.59 6.93 21.96
CA LYS A 145 33.24 7.69 23.17
C LYS A 145 34.20 7.46 24.34
N GLY A 146 35.04 6.43 24.28
CA GLY A 146 36.05 6.17 25.31
C GLY A 146 36.39 4.69 25.47
N THR A 147 37.54 4.41 26.06
CA THR A 147 37.94 3.05 26.47
C THR A 147 37.72 2.89 27.97
N TYR A 148 36.91 1.88 28.31
CA TYR A 148 36.52 1.61 29.68
C TYR A 148 37.49 0.65 30.36
N SER A 149 37.81 -0.47 29.71
CA SER A 149 38.67 -1.52 30.26
C SER A 149 39.64 -2.07 29.23
N TYR A 150 40.77 -2.57 29.72
CA TYR A 150 41.78 -3.24 28.90
C TYR A 150 42.47 -4.34 29.71
N ASN A 151 42.73 -5.49 29.08
CA ASN A 151 43.43 -6.63 29.64
C ASN A 151 44.77 -6.82 28.93
N THR A 152 45.86 -6.58 29.66
CA THR A 152 47.24 -6.67 29.14
C THR A 152 47.66 -8.08 28.77
N GLY A 153 47.03 -9.12 29.33
CA GLY A 153 47.39 -10.52 29.07
C GLY A 153 46.95 -11.04 27.71
N ASN A 154 45.87 -10.49 27.13
CA ASN A 154 45.31 -10.99 25.87
C ASN A 154 44.78 -9.90 24.91
N GLY A 155 44.92 -8.62 25.27
CA GLY A 155 44.51 -7.50 24.43
C GLY A 155 43.00 -7.25 24.38
N SER A 156 42.19 -8.00 25.13
CA SER A 156 40.76 -7.77 25.23
C SER A 156 40.45 -6.51 26.04
N GLY A 157 39.26 -5.94 25.86
CA GLY A 157 38.82 -4.73 26.54
C GLY A 157 37.44 -4.31 26.07
N GLN A 158 36.93 -3.22 26.63
CA GLN A 158 35.65 -2.63 26.23
C GLN A 158 35.78 -1.15 25.94
N ILE A 159 35.14 -0.72 24.85
CA ILE A 159 35.00 0.68 24.47
C ILE A 159 33.52 1.07 24.45
N ALA A 160 33.24 2.34 24.73
CA ALA A 160 31.96 2.96 24.48
C ALA A 160 31.96 3.56 23.07
N VAL A 161 30.87 3.38 22.34
CA VAL A 161 30.69 3.86 20.97
C VAL A 161 29.27 4.36 20.74
N ASN A 162 29.10 5.22 19.73
CA ASN A 162 27.81 5.38 19.05
C ASN A 162 27.90 4.71 17.67
N LEU A 163 26.95 3.81 17.38
CA LEU A 163 26.74 3.28 16.04
C LEU A 163 25.41 3.86 15.53
N THR A 164 25.47 4.85 14.66
CA THR A 164 24.31 5.46 13.96
C THR A 164 23.06 5.60 14.86
N GLY A 165 23.22 6.25 16.02
CA GLY A 165 22.15 6.52 16.98
C GLY A 165 22.06 5.53 18.16
N PHE A 166 22.76 4.38 18.11
CA PHE A 166 22.83 3.45 19.25
C PHE A 166 24.05 3.72 20.11
N ASP A 167 23.82 4.23 21.32
CA ASP A 167 24.85 4.34 22.35
C ASP A 167 25.05 3.01 23.08
N GLY A 168 26.27 2.50 23.06
CA GLY A 168 26.58 1.23 23.71
C GLY A 168 28.06 0.93 23.83
N TYR A 169 28.34 -0.33 24.11
CA TYR A 169 29.65 -0.87 24.40
C TYR A 169 29.97 -2.02 23.46
N THR A 170 31.24 -2.12 23.07
CA THR A 170 31.70 -3.27 22.30
C THR A 170 33.14 -3.66 22.67
N ASN A 171 33.57 -4.80 22.14
CA ASN A 171 34.88 -5.37 22.43
C ASN A 171 35.99 -4.60 21.69
N LEU A 172 36.97 -4.10 22.43
CA LEU A 172 38.12 -3.38 21.86
C LEU A 172 38.91 -4.26 20.87
N ASP A 173 39.02 -5.56 21.13
CA ASP A 173 39.74 -6.49 20.26
C ASP A 173 38.97 -6.85 18.98
N GLN A 174 37.78 -6.28 18.75
CA GLN A 174 37.04 -6.37 17.49
C GLN A 174 36.92 -5.00 16.79
N VAL A 175 37.77 -4.03 17.12
CA VAL A 175 37.81 -2.74 16.43
C VAL A 175 39.23 -2.25 16.17
N ASP A 176 39.38 -1.35 15.22
CA ASP A 176 40.56 -0.49 15.11
C ASP A 176 40.21 0.95 15.48
N LEU A 177 41.00 1.55 16.37
CA LEU A 177 40.82 2.95 16.77
C LEU A 177 41.58 3.86 15.80
N ILE A 178 40.88 4.85 15.24
CA ILE A 178 41.39 5.80 14.25
C ILE A 178 41.29 7.21 14.84
N PRO A 179 42.41 7.79 15.34
CA PRO A 179 42.42 9.15 15.86
C PRO A 179 42.02 10.20 14.81
N THR A 180 41.34 11.26 15.24
CA THR A 180 40.83 12.32 14.34
C THR A 180 41.91 12.95 13.45
N LYS A 181 43.17 12.97 13.89
CA LYS A 181 44.30 13.45 13.10
C LYS A 181 44.43 12.72 11.76
N PHE A 182 44.23 11.40 11.74
CA PHE A 182 44.30 10.62 10.50
C PHE A 182 43.21 11.03 9.50
N LEU A 183 42.03 11.37 10.00
CA LEU A 183 40.89 11.82 9.20
C LEU A 183 41.11 13.24 8.65
N THR A 184 41.54 14.17 9.50
CA THR A 184 41.72 15.60 9.18
C THR A 184 42.88 15.86 8.23
N ASN A 185 44.00 15.12 8.40
CA ASN A 185 45.20 15.28 7.57
C ASN A 185 45.29 14.29 6.41
N ASN A 186 44.24 13.49 6.17
CA ASN A 186 44.19 12.47 5.11
C ASN A 186 45.40 11.51 5.16
N MET A 187 45.78 11.09 6.37
CA MET A 187 46.95 10.23 6.59
C MET A 187 46.58 8.76 6.40
N ARG A 188 47.52 7.97 5.91
CA ARG A 188 47.37 6.52 5.83
C ARG A 188 47.51 5.88 7.21
N ILE A 189 46.71 4.86 7.49
CA ILE A 189 46.76 4.03 8.70
C ILE A 189 46.66 2.55 8.31
N LEU A 190 47.26 1.66 9.10
CA LEU A 190 47.20 0.21 8.87
C LEU A 190 46.09 -0.37 9.76
N LEU A 191 45.10 -1.04 9.17
CA LEU A 191 43.95 -1.64 9.87
C LEU A 191 43.88 -3.15 9.63
N GLY A 192 42.98 -3.85 10.33
CA GLY A 192 42.67 -5.26 10.11
C GLY A 192 43.66 -6.25 10.72
N GLY A 193 43.69 -7.48 10.20
CA GLY A 193 44.58 -8.56 10.65
C GLY A 193 44.23 -9.19 12.01
N ASN A 194 45.06 -10.16 12.42
CA ASN A 194 44.88 -10.99 13.63
C ASN A 194 43.54 -11.75 13.67
N ASN A 195 43.12 -12.28 12.53
CA ASN A 195 41.84 -12.97 12.40
C ASN A 195 41.84 -14.28 13.20
N ASP A 196 40.66 -14.65 13.67
CA ASP A 196 40.40 -15.88 14.41
C ASP A 196 39.59 -16.86 13.56
N GLY A 197 40.19 -17.30 12.44
CA GLY A 197 39.55 -18.17 11.45
C GLY A 197 39.32 -17.50 10.10
N SER A 198 38.61 -18.19 9.19
CA SER A 198 38.25 -17.68 7.87
C SER A 198 37.01 -16.76 7.91
N PRO A 199 36.89 -15.75 7.01
CA PRO A 199 37.87 -15.36 6.00
C PRO A 199 39.12 -14.72 6.63
N TRP A 200 40.28 -14.99 6.01
CA TRP A 200 41.54 -14.38 6.39
C TRP A 200 41.73 -13.06 5.66
N GLU A 201 42.05 -12.01 6.42
CA GLU A 201 42.39 -10.70 5.89
C GLU A 201 43.70 -10.23 6.52
N SER A 202 44.70 -9.96 5.67
CA SER A 202 45.97 -9.38 6.11
C SER A 202 45.78 -7.91 6.48
N PRO A 203 46.63 -7.33 7.35
CA PRO A 203 46.63 -5.89 7.58
C PRO A 203 46.76 -5.12 6.26
N PHE A 204 46.00 -4.05 6.12
CA PHE A 204 45.92 -3.26 4.88
C PHE A 204 46.00 -1.77 5.18
N TRP A 205 46.55 -1.01 4.23
CA TRP A 205 46.64 0.44 4.33
C TRP A 205 45.32 1.09 3.91
N VAL A 206 44.92 2.17 4.58
CA VAL A 206 43.78 2.99 4.16
C VAL A 206 43.99 4.44 4.58
N ARG A 207 43.50 5.39 3.79
CA ARG A 207 43.26 6.78 4.20
C ARG A 207 41.82 6.89 4.65
N PRO A 208 41.54 6.78 5.96
CA PRO A 208 40.18 6.72 6.46
C PRO A 208 39.48 8.06 6.23
N ARG A 209 38.17 8.01 5.98
CA ARG A 209 37.29 9.16 5.79
C ARG A 209 36.14 9.10 6.78
N GLN A 210 35.73 10.26 7.28
CA GLN A 210 34.66 10.39 8.26
C GLN A 210 33.36 10.77 7.57
N SER A 211 32.25 10.12 7.94
CA SER A 211 30.94 10.41 7.34
C SER A 211 30.50 11.87 7.53
N TYR A 212 29.86 12.45 6.52
CA TYR A 212 29.31 13.82 6.57
C TYR A 212 28.16 14.02 5.57
N TYR A 213 27.36 15.06 5.80
CA TYR A 213 26.39 15.58 4.85
C TYR A 213 26.99 16.71 4.02
N GLU A 214 26.71 16.73 2.73
CA GLU A 214 27.02 17.83 1.82
C GLU A 214 25.73 18.37 1.19
N VAL A 215 25.60 19.69 1.16
CA VAL A 215 24.47 20.35 0.48
C VAL A 215 24.84 20.62 -0.96
N VAL A 216 24.10 20.05 -1.90
CA VAL A 216 24.34 20.23 -3.34
C VAL A 216 23.12 20.82 -4.03
N GLN A 217 23.35 21.58 -5.09
CA GLN A 217 22.29 21.96 -6.02
C GLN A 217 22.28 20.93 -7.16
N ASN A 218 21.13 20.28 -7.38
CA ASN A 218 20.95 19.29 -8.42
C ASN A 218 19.65 19.56 -9.19
N GLY A 219 19.76 20.19 -10.36
CA GLY A 219 18.60 20.72 -11.06
C GLY A 219 17.88 21.77 -10.22
N ASN A 220 16.56 21.62 -10.04
CA ASN A 220 15.76 22.50 -9.20
C ASN A 220 15.86 22.19 -7.70
N TYR A 221 16.40 21.02 -7.32
CA TYR A 221 16.46 20.60 -5.92
C TYR A 221 17.74 21.05 -5.23
N LYS A 222 17.58 21.57 -4.01
CA LYS A 222 18.66 21.71 -3.04
C LYS A 222 18.65 20.46 -2.17
N GLU A 223 19.67 19.61 -2.30
CA GLU A 223 19.67 18.24 -1.78
C GLU A 223 20.80 18.02 -0.77
N LEU A 224 20.63 17.01 0.08
CA LEU A 224 21.68 16.46 0.92
C LEU A 224 22.23 15.18 0.31
N ILE A 225 23.55 15.12 0.16
CA ILE A 225 24.30 13.89 -0.05
C ILE A 225 24.87 13.48 1.30
N TYR A 226 24.60 12.25 1.73
CA TYR A 226 25.31 11.65 2.84
C TYR A 226 26.49 10.84 2.31
N HIS A 227 27.69 11.24 2.70
CA HIS A 227 28.91 10.56 2.34
C HIS A 227 29.33 9.60 3.44
N CYS A 228 29.58 8.35 3.08
CA CYS A 228 30.07 7.32 4.01
C CYS A 228 30.98 6.31 3.28
N TRP A 229 31.86 5.65 4.04
CA TRP A 229 32.89 4.78 3.47
C TRP A 229 32.97 3.44 4.22
N SER A 230 33.36 2.39 3.51
CA SER A 230 33.94 1.21 4.15
C SER A 230 35.40 1.49 4.44
N TYR A 231 35.82 1.18 5.67
CA TYR A 231 37.22 1.29 6.03
C TYR A 231 38.10 0.18 5.45
N TRP A 232 37.56 -0.73 4.66
CA TRP A 232 38.34 -1.66 3.86
C TRP A 232 38.88 -1.00 2.59
N ALA A 233 40.13 -1.29 2.23
CA ALA A 233 40.75 -0.81 1.00
C ALA A 233 41.72 -1.84 0.41
N LYS A 234 41.66 -2.03 -0.91
CA LYS A 234 42.62 -2.87 -1.65
C LYS A 234 43.98 -2.16 -1.86
N SER A 235 43.97 -0.83 -1.94
CA SER A 235 45.15 0.02 -2.04
C SER A 235 45.31 0.81 -0.74
N ASP A 236 44.91 2.07 -0.75
CA ASP A 236 44.81 2.98 0.39
C ASP A 236 43.58 3.89 0.29
N THR A 237 42.74 3.72 -0.74
CA THR A 237 41.51 4.48 -0.92
C THR A 237 40.32 3.65 -0.43
N PRO A 238 39.56 4.13 0.57
CA PRO A 238 38.41 3.40 1.09
C PRO A 238 37.29 3.37 0.06
N GLN A 239 36.45 2.33 0.12
CA GLN A 239 35.29 2.24 -0.76
C GLN A 239 34.21 3.25 -0.35
N ASP A 240 33.68 3.97 -1.32
CA ASP A 240 32.67 5.02 -1.17
C ASP A 240 31.24 4.49 -1.34
N TYR A 241 30.32 4.92 -0.47
CA TYR A 241 28.89 4.57 -0.50
C TYR A 241 27.97 5.79 -0.41
N SER A 242 28.42 6.94 -0.90
CA SER A 242 27.71 8.21 -0.84
C SER A 242 26.41 8.20 -1.65
N GLN A 243 25.36 8.79 -1.10
CA GLN A 243 24.01 8.79 -1.70
C GLN A 243 23.30 10.12 -1.46
N THR A 244 22.53 10.56 -2.46
CA THR A 244 21.56 11.64 -2.30
C THR A 244 20.37 11.10 -1.51
N ILE A 245 20.10 11.69 -0.36
CA ILE A 245 19.16 11.12 0.62
C ILE A 245 17.84 11.91 0.72
N GLY A 246 17.80 13.14 0.24
CA GLY A 246 16.60 13.96 0.26
C GLY A 246 16.89 15.45 0.13
N PRO A 247 15.85 16.30 0.21
CA PRO A 247 15.99 17.75 0.24
C PRO A 247 16.81 18.23 1.44
N ALA A 248 17.57 19.30 1.24
CA ALA A 248 18.22 20.05 2.30
C ALA A 248 17.25 21.07 2.92
N GLU A 249 17.41 21.33 4.20
CA GLU A 249 16.61 22.33 4.91
C GLU A 249 16.80 23.74 4.32
N SER A 250 15.80 24.60 4.44
CA SER A 250 15.80 25.94 3.82
C SER A 250 17.00 26.79 4.26
N TRP A 251 17.44 26.67 5.51
CA TRP A 251 18.59 27.37 6.09
C TRP A 251 19.96 26.80 5.67
N MET A 252 20.01 25.60 5.08
CA MET A 252 21.26 24.99 4.64
C MET A 252 21.74 25.61 3.32
N ASN A 253 22.97 26.14 3.31
CA ASN A 253 23.57 26.74 2.12
C ASN A 253 24.22 25.68 1.22
N VAL A 254 24.10 25.85 -0.11
CA VAL A 254 24.80 25.00 -1.09
C VAL A 254 26.31 25.05 -0.87
N GLY A 255 26.97 23.90 -0.93
CA GLY A 255 28.40 23.72 -0.64
C GLY A 255 28.73 23.57 0.85
N ALA A 256 27.74 23.69 1.75
CA ALA A 256 27.97 23.46 3.17
C ALA A 256 28.18 21.97 3.47
N VAL A 257 29.07 21.70 4.43
CA VAL A 257 29.37 20.37 4.95
C VAL A 257 29.00 20.30 6.43
N TYR A 258 28.29 19.24 6.83
CA TYR A 258 27.88 19.01 8.21
C TYR A 258 28.31 17.62 8.66
N TYR A 259 28.99 17.55 9.81
CA TYR A 259 29.34 16.30 10.47
C TYR A 259 28.25 15.89 11.45
N THR A 260 28.17 14.59 11.74
CA THR A 260 27.20 14.04 12.68
C THR A 260 27.81 12.92 13.51
N ASN A 261 27.38 12.82 14.77
CA ASN A 261 27.82 11.77 15.68
C ASN A 261 26.75 10.69 15.94
N ASP A 262 25.53 10.90 15.45
CA ASP A 262 24.37 10.03 15.66
C ASP A 262 23.45 9.92 14.42
N MET A 263 23.82 10.54 13.29
CA MET A 263 23.01 10.75 12.08
C MET A 263 21.85 11.74 12.22
N HIS A 264 21.85 12.55 13.28
CA HIS A 264 20.84 13.58 13.53
C HIS A 264 21.46 14.93 13.84
N ALA A 265 22.21 15.02 14.93
CA ALA A 265 22.85 16.25 15.38
C ALA A 265 23.90 16.69 14.35
N LEU A 266 23.85 17.97 13.98
CA LEU A 266 24.71 18.56 12.96
C LEU A 266 25.80 19.41 13.60
N TYR A 267 27.02 19.25 13.12
CA TYR A 267 28.21 19.97 13.58
C TYR A 267 28.99 20.55 12.40
N THR A 268 29.65 21.68 12.60
CA THR A 268 30.51 22.29 11.57
C THR A 268 31.93 21.73 11.56
N ASP A 269 32.27 20.87 12.53
CA ASP A 269 33.61 20.32 12.69
C ASP A 269 33.60 18.81 12.99
N ARG A 270 34.73 18.17 12.67
CA ARG A 270 34.96 16.73 12.79
C ARG A 270 35.10 16.21 14.23
N TYR A 271 35.32 17.11 15.19
CA TYR A 271 35.44 16.80 16.62
C TYR A 271 34.09 16.87 17.35
N PHE A 272 33.03 17.28 16.66
CA PHE A 272 31.68 17.45 17.21
C PHE A 272 31.63 18.47 18.36
N GLN A 273 32.44 19.53 18.30
CA GLN A 273 32.52 20.54 19.35
C GLN A 273 31.63 21.75 19.08
N ASN A 274 31.36 22.04 17.81
CA ASN A 274 30.59 23.20 17.37
C ASN A 274 29.27 22.72 16.73
N PRO A 275 28.19 22.57 17.52
CA PRO A 275 26.89 22.24 16.98
C PRO A 275 26.39 23.38 16.08
N VAL A 276 25.74 23.03 14.99
CA VAL A 276 25.01 24.00 14.15
C VAL A 276 23.83 24.51 14.96
N MET A 277 23.65 25.83 15.03
CA MET A 277 22.56 26.46 15.79
C MET A 277 21.54 27.07 14.83
N VAL A 278 20.27 26.70 14.98
CA VAL A 278 19.14 27.26 14.24
C VAL A 278 18.11 27.74 15.25
N GLU A 279 17.72 29.02 15.17
CA GLU A 279 16.77 29.65 16.10
C GLU A 279 17.14 29.46 17.58
N GLY A 280 18.44 29.46 17.89
CA GLY A 280 18.95 29.33 19.25
C GLY A 280 19.00 27.89 19.80
N SER A 281 18.65 26.88 19.00
CA SER A 281 18.72 25.46 19.39
C SER A 281 19.69 24.67 18.49
N PRO A 282 20.36 23.61 18.99
CA PRO A 282 21.16 22.72 18.16
C PRO A 282 20.32 22.07 17.07
N ALA A 283 20.75 22.23 15.82
CA ALA A 283 20.06 21.71 14.66
C ALA A 283 20.18 20.19 14.57
N LYS A 284 19.07 19.56 14.19
CA LYS A 284 19.01 18.15 13.85
C LYS A 284 18.41 17.97 12.47
N TYR A 285 18.85 16.94 11.77
CA TYR A 285 18.23 16.48 10.53
C TYR A 285 17.64 15.09 10.72
N TYR A 286 16.37 14.94 10.35
CA TYR A 286 15.69 13.64 10.28
C TYR A 286 15.33 13.40 8.82
N ASN A 287 15.90 12.37 8.22
CA ASN A 287 15.56 12.02 6.85
C ASN A 287 14.09 11.54 6.79
N TYR A 288 13.28 12.17 5.93
CA TYR A 288 11.84 11.92 5.88
C TYR A 288 11.51 10.43 5.66
N TYR A 289 12.06 9.81 4.61
CA TYR A 289 11.73 8.42 4.27
C TYR A 289 12.34 7.39 5.22
N GLU A 290 13.51 7.68 5.79
CA GLU A 290 14.13 6.81 6.81
C GLU A 290 13.29 6.76 8.09
N PHE A 291 12.67 7.88 8.46
CA PHE A 291 11.92 8.05 9.71
C PHE A 291 10.40 8.08 9.54
N LEU A 292 9.88 7.93 8.31
CA LEU A 292 8.46 7.78 8.02
C LEU A 292 7.97 6.43 8.59
N PRO A 293 6.98 6.42 9.49
CA PRO A 293 6.37 5.17 9.93
C PRO A 293 5.79 4.40 8.75
N LEU A 294 6.05 3.09 8.67
CA LEU A 294 5.54 2.22 7.61
C LEU A 294 4.03 2.05 7.67
N ARG A 295 3.37 2.42 8.78
CA ARG A 295 1.91 2.60 8.87
C ARG A 295 1.47 3.92 8.19
N SER A 296 1.91 4.09 6.94
CA SER A 296 1.61 5.20 6.05
C SER A 296 1.22 4.66 4.68
N ARG A 297 0.64 5.53 3.85
CA ARG A 297 0.39 5.24 2.44
C ARG A 297 1.30 6.09 1.58
N THR A 298 1.92 5.48 0.58
CA THR A 298 2.35 6.28 -0.58
C THR A 298 1.15 6.57 -1.47
N LYS A 299 1.19 7.69 -2.19
CA LYS A 299 0.23 8.00 -3.25
C LYS A 299 0.61 7.36 -4.59
N PHE A 300 1.78 6.72 -4.68
CA PHE A 300 2.24 6.10 -5.92
C PHE A 300 1.49 4.81 -6.23
N ASN A 301 1.09 4.68 -7.49
CA ASN A 301 0.48 3.47 -8.02
C ASN A 301 1.53 2.48 -8.55
N GLY A 302 1.09 1.29 -8.95
CA GLY A 302 1.99 0.24 -9.42
C GLY A 302 2.78 0.62 -10.68
N ASP A 303 2.18 1.38 -11.59
CA ASP A 303 2.82 1.80 -12.85
C ASP A 303 3.94 2.80 -12.61
N GLN A 304 3.80 3.70 -11.64
CA GLN A 304 4.85 4.63 -11.24
C GLN A 304 6.07 3.89 -10.66
N LEU A 305 5.84 2.88 -9.81
CA LEU A 305 6.92 2.05 -9.27
C LEU A 305 7.60 1.20 -10.35
N ASN A 306 6.81 0.61 -11.26
CA ASN A 306 7.32 -0.14 -12.40
C ASN A 306 8.09 0.77 -13.38
N GLY A 307 7.58 1.97 -13.63
CA GLY A 307 8.21 2.99 -14.48
C GLY A 307 9.59 3.38 -13.96
N PHE A 308 9.74 3.54 -12.64
CA PHE A 308 11.05 3.79 -12.04
C PHE A 308 12.02 2.64 -12.33
N LEU A 309 11.60 1.38 -12.12
CA LEU A 309 12.43 0.21 -12.42
C LEU A 309 12.82 0.14 -13.90
N ASN A 310 11.86 0.39 -14.81
CA ASN A 310 12.08 0.46 -16.25
C ASN A 310 13.08 1.56 -16.63
N SER A 311 13.01 2.73 -15.98
CA SER A 311 13.94 3.84 -16.21
C SER A 311 15.40 3.51 -15.84
N ARG A 312 15.61 2.47 -15.02
CA ARG A 312 16.94 1.94 -14.68
C ARG A 312 17.42 0.88 -15.68
N GLY A 313 16.67 0.66 -16.76
CA GLY A 313 16.99 -0.27 -17.83
C GLY A 313 16.44 -1.68 -17.61
N TYR A 314 15.63 -1.92 -16.57
CA TYR A 314 15.05 -3.24 -16.29
C TYR A 314 13.59 -3.30 -16.75
N ASN A 315 13.35 -3.83 -17.94
CA ASN A 315 12.03 -3.84 -18.59
C ASN A 315 11.51 -5.24 -18.94
N GLU A 316 12.32 -6.29 -18.75
CA GLU A 316 11.92 -7.68 -18.96
C GLU A 316 11.93 -8.52 -17.68
N VAL A 317 10.99 -9.48 -17.56
CA VAL A 317 10.92 -10.39 -16.41
C VAL A 317 12.04 -11.44 -16.49
N ALA A 318 12.84 -11.56 -15.43
CA ALA A 318 13.85 -12.61 -15.31
C ALA A 318 13.23 -13.96 -14.89
N TYR A 319 13.54 -15.05 -15.62
CA TYR A 319 13.11 -16.41 -15.27
C TYR A 319 14.27 -17.37 -14.99
N ASP A 320 15.47 -17.06 -15.49
CA ASP A 320 16.66 -17.89 -15.38
C ASP A 320 17.86 -17.03 -14.96
N TYR A 321 18.47 -17.39 -13.83
CA TYR A 321 19.64 -16.68 -13.31
C TYR A 321 20.91 -16.97 -14.13
N ASP A 322 21.07 -18.19 -14.66
CA ASP A 322 22.29 -18.60 -15.35
C ASP A 322 22.44 -17.93 -16.73
N HIS A 323 21.33 -17.45 -17.30
CA HIS A 323 21.26 -16.71 -18.57
C HIS A 323 20.66 -15.30 -18.41
N LEU A 324 20.87 -14.67 -17.24
CA LEU A 324 20.30 -13.36 -16.93
C LEU A 324 20.84 -12.25 -17.84
N GLN A 325 19.94 -11.54 -18.53
CA GLN A 325 20.30 -10.40 -19.39
C GLN A 325 20.43 -9.07 -18.61
N SER A 326 21.08 -8.07 -19.20
CA SER A 326 21.28 -6.76 -18.56
C SER A 326 19.98 -6.00 -18.30
N ASN A 327 18.94 -6.20 -19.11
CA ASN A 327 17.63 -5.55 -18.98
C ASN A 327 16.59 -6.36 -18.19
N GLN A 328 16.98 -7.49 -17.61
CA GLN A 328 16.05 -8.39 -16.93
C GLN A 328 16.05 -8.21 -15.40
N SER A 329 14.86 -8.28 -14.81
CA SER A 329 14.65 -8.29 -13.36
C SER A 329 13.42 -9.09 -12.98
N LYS A 330 13.44 -9.78 -11.84
CA LYS A 330 12.26 -10.47 -11.31
C LYS A 330 11.16 -9.52 -10.82
N MET A 331 11.51 -8.25 -10.59
CA MET A 331 10.58 -7.24 -10.08
C MET A 331 9.83 -6.47 -11.17
N VAL A 332 10.10 -6.74 -12.45
CA VAL A 332 9.34 -6.13 -13.56
C VAL A 332 7.85 -6.44 -13.39
N ASN A 333 7.01 -5.41 -13.56
CA ASN A 333 5.55 -5.44 -13.39
C ASN A 333 5.05 -5.80 -11.97
N SER A 334 5.90 -5.73 -10.94
CA SER A 334 5.52 -6.12 -9.57
C SER A 334 4.93 -4.99 -8.72
N GLY A 335 5.00 -3.72 -9.15
CA GLY A 335 4.59 -2.55 -8.36
C GLY A 335 3.17 -2.64 -7.79
N TRP A 336 2.22 -3.19 -8.55
CA TRP A 336 0.83 -3.36 -8.12
C TRP A 336 0.67 -4.32 -6.94
N PHE A 337 1.54 -5.33 -6.81
CA PHE A 337 1.49 -6.23 -5.66
C PHE A 337 1.79 -5.50 -4.34
N PHE A 338 2.71 -4.52 -4.37
CA PHE A 338 3.03 -3.70 -3.21
C PHE A 338 1.89 -2.74 -2.85
N VAL A 339 1.28 -2.10 -3.84
CA VAL A 339 0.15 -1.18 -3.64
C VAL A 339 -1.08 -1.93 -3.07
N ASN A 340 -1.42 -3.09 -3.62
CA ASN A 340 -2.53 -3.91 -3.11
C ASN A 340 -2.28 -4.39 -1.66
N ALA A 341 -1.03 -4.76 -1.36
CA ALA A 341 -0.62 -5.15 -0.02
C ALA A 341 -0.60 -3.97 0.96
N GLN A 342 -0.33 -2.74 0.51
CA GLN A 342 -0.43 -1.54 1.35
C GLN A 342 -1.85 -1.35 1.85
N GLU A 343 -2.83 -1.38 0.95
CA GLU A 343 -4.22 -1.13 1.33
C GLU A 343 -4.74 -2.23 2.25
N THR A 344 -4.35 -3.49 2.02
CA THR A 344 -4.81 -4.64 2.81
C THR A 344 -4.10 -4.76 4.16
N TYR A 345 -2.77 -4.63 4.20
CA TYR A 345 -1.96 -4.99 5.38
C TYR A 345 -1.34 -3.79 6.09
N GLY A 346 -1.57 -2.58 5.58
CA GLY A 346 -1.23 -1.34 6.25
C GLY A 346 0.27 -1.04 6.27
N VAL A 347 0.98 -1.35 5.20
CA VAL A 347 2.43 -1.14 5.09
C VAL A 347 2.72 -0.31 3.84
N ASN A 348 3.49 0.77 3.97
CA ASN A 348 3.82 1.67 2.88
C ASN A 348 4.43 0.93 1.66
N ALA A 349 3.76 1.02 0.50
CA ALA A 349 4.15 0.32 -0.72
C ALA A 349 5.49 0.79 -1.28
N LEU A 350 5.76 2.10 -1.27
CA LEU A 350 7.02 2.67 -1.77
C LEU A 350 8.21 2.16 -0.96
N LEU A 351 8.12 2.21 0.37
CA LEU A 351 9.20 1.74 1.25
C LEU A 351 9.41 0.23 1.11
N ALA A 352 8.33 -0.57 1.06
CA ALA A 352 8.42 -2.02 0.86
C ALA A 352 8.97 -2.38 -0.54
N PHE A 353 8.61 -1.63 -1.58
CA PHE A 353 9.16 -1.80 -2.92
C PHE A 353 10.66 -1.50 -2.95
N CYS A 354 11.09 -0.39 -2.33
CA CYS A 354 12.51 -0.02 -2.22
C CYS A 354 13.30 -1.02 -1.36
N MET A 355 12.69 -1.62 -0.33
CA MET A 355 13.25 -2.79 0.36
C MET A 355 13.45 -3.93 -0.63
N GLY A 356 12.44 -4.31 -1.41
CA GLY A 356 12.56 -5.33 -2.45
C GLY A 356 13.72 -5.06 -3.41
N LEU A 357 13.86 -3.82 -3.91
CA LEU A 357 14.96 -3.42 -4.78
C LEU A 357 16.32 -3.61 -4.11
N LEU A 358 16.48 -3.13 -2.88
CA LEU A 358 17.75 -3.24 -2.17
C LEU A 358 18.08 -4.71 -1.89
N GLU A 359 17.15 -5.45 -1.29
CA GLU A 359 17.33 -6.80 -0.75
C GLU A 359 17.55 -7.89 -1.79
N SER A 360 17.12 -7.64 -3.03
CA SER A 360 17.23 -8.59 -4.12
C SER A 360 18.25 -8.20 -5.18
N GLY A 361 18.95 -7.06 -5.00
CA GLY A 361 19.82 -6.47 -6.01
C GLY A 361 19.04 -6.11 -7.28
N TRP A 362 18.01 -5.28 -7.13
CA TRP A 362 17.09 -4.88 -8.21
C TRP A 362 16.30 -6.04 -8.82
N GLY A 363 15.98 -7.08 -8.06
CA GLY A 363 15.26 -8.28 -8.50
C GLY A 363 16.13 -9.28 -9.28
N ARG A 364 17.45 -9.14 -9.24
CA ARG A 364 18.37 -9.87 -10.13
C ARG A 364 19.15 -10.99 -9.46
N SER A 365 19.06 -11.09 -8.14
CA SER A 365 19.75 -12.14 -7.41
C SER A 365 19.24 -13.54 -7.76
N SER A 366 20.10 -14.54 -7.58
CA SER A 366 19.73 -15.94 -7.80
C SER A 366 18.56 -16.39 -6.92
N ILE A 367 18.47 -15.89 -5.68
CA ILE A 367 17.37 -16.18 -4.77
C ILE A 367 16.07 -15.52 -5.25
N ALA A 368 16.11 -14.26 -5.68
CA ALA A 368 14.93 -13.60 -6.24
C ALA A 368 14.42 -14.34 -7.49
N ILE A 369 15.30 -14.66 -8.43
CA ILE A 369 14.91 -15.25 -9.71
C ILE A 369 14.43 -16.69 -9.55
N ASN A 370 15.19 -17.53 -8.84
CA ASN A 370 14.93 -18.97 -8.76
C ASN A 370 13.89 -19.35 -7.69
N LYS A 371 13.69 -18.49 -6.68
CA LYS A 371 12.79 -18.76 -5.54
C LYS A 371 11.66 -17.76 -5.37
N ASN A 372 11.57 -16.74 -6.22
CA ASN A 372 10.64 -15.62 -6.07
C ASN A 372 10.79 -14.91 -4.71
N ASN A 373 11.96 -14.95 -4.08
CA ASN A 373 12.18 -14.42 -2.74
C ASN A 373 13.00 -13.13 -2.80
N LEU A 374 12.30 -12.00 -2.80
CA LEU A 374 12.92 -10.67 -2.92
C LEU A 374 13.61 -10.20 -1.64
N PHE A 375 13.23 -10.73 -0.48
CA PHE A 375 13.58 -10.16 0.83
C PHE A 375 14.52 -11.06 1.65
N GLY A 376 15.02 -12.16 1.06
CA GLY A 376 16.03 -13.01 1.69
C GLY A 376 15.55 -13.86 2.88
N TRP A 377 14.24 -14.08 3.04
CA TRP A 377 13.72 -14.85 4.19
C TRP A 377 14.22 -16.30 4.19
N ASN A 378 14.67 -16.76 5.37
CA ASN A 378 15.27 -18.08 5.64
C ASN A 378 16.53 -18.44 4.83
N ALA A 379 17.18 -17.48 4.16
CA ALA A 379 18.48 -17.71 3.54
C ALA A 379 19.58 -17.82 4.61
N VAL A 380 19.80 -19.03 5.13
CA VAL A 380 20.81 -19.30 6.17
C VAL A 380 22.22 -19.34 5.57
N ASP A 381 23.21 -18.72 6.22
CA ASP A 381 24.59 -18.57 5.72
C ASP A 381 25.29 -19.87 5.32
N SER A 382 24.95 -21.00 5.95
CA SER A 382 25.52 -22.31 5.63
C SER A 382 24.99 -22.89 4.31
N ASN A 383 23.81 -22.44 3.86
CA ASN A 383 23.19 -22.86 2.61
C ASN A 383 22.16 -21.81 2.13
N PRO A 384 22.61 -20.62 1.69
CA PRO A 384 21.71 -19.50 1.41
C PRO A 384 20.64 -19.86 0.38
N SER A 385 21.09 -20.47 -0.72
CA SER A 385 20.22 -20.89 -1.82
C SER A 385 19.42 -22.15 -1.52
N GLY A 386 19.78 -22.99 -0.54
CA GLY A 386 19.01 -24.18 -0.19
C GLY A 386 17.93 -23.91 0.86
N SER A 387 18.25 -23.10 1.87
CA SER A 387 17.36 -22.82 3.01
C SER A 387 16.40 -21.66 2.80
N ALA A 388 16.68 -20.74 1.87
CA ALA A 388 15.77 -19.62 1.58
C ALA A 388 14.35 -20.11 1.25
N ASP A 389 13.35 -19.38 1.74
CA ASP A 389 11.97 -19.67 1.40
C ASP A 389 11.78 -19.57 -0.11
N LYS A 390 10.95 -20.49 -0.64
CA LYS A 390 10.49 -20.45 -2.02
C LYS A 390 9.03 -20.04 -2.00
N TYR A 391 8.69 -19.01 -2.76
CA TYR A 391 7.33 -18.57 -2.98
C TYR A 391 6.86 -18.98 -4.38
N ASP A 392 5.55 -19.15 -4.53
CA ASP A 392 4.96 -19.54 -5.82
C ASP A 392 5.19 -18.47 -6.89
N ASN A 393 5.10 -17.20 -6.51
CA ASN A 393 5.35 -16.04 -7.35
C ASN A 393 5.75 -14.81 -6.49
N ILE A 394 5.99 -13.67 -7.15
CA ILE A 394 6.37 -12.42 -6.47
C ILE A 394 5.24 -11.85 -5.62
N GLU A 395 3.98 -11.95 -6.07
CA GLU A 395 2.82 -11.49 -5.30
C GLU A 395 2.73 -12.18 -3.93
N SER A 396 2.92 -13.51 -3.89
CA SER A 396 2.96 -14.29 -2.65
C SER A 396 4.12 -13.87 -1.75
N ALA A 397 5.28 -13.56 -2.32
CA ALA A 397 6.44 -13.07 -1.57
C ALA A 397 6.19 -11.69 -0.94
N VAL A 398 5.59 -10.77 -1.71
CA VAL A 398 5.21 -9.42 -1.25
C VAL A 398 4.13 -9.51 -0.17
N THR A 399 3.09 -10.32 -0.40
CA THR A 399 2.02 -10.58 0.57
C THR A 399 2.57 -11.13 1.88
N GLN A 400 3.39 -12.19 1.83
CA GLN A 400 4.02 -12.75 3.02
C GLN A 400 4.88 -11.71 3.75
N HIS A 401 5.63 -10.89 3.00
CA HIS A 401 6.50 -9.90 3.60
C HIS A 401 5.71 -8.80 4.33
N MET A 402 4.73 -8.18 3.67
CA MET A 402 3.98 -7.05 4.23
C MET A 402 2.94 -7.49 5.24
N ALA A 403 2.27 -8.63 5.04
CA ALA A 403 1.29 -9.14 5.97
C ALA A 403 1.92 -9.72 7.24
N VAL A 404 2.97 -10.53 7.11
CA VAL A 404 3.49 -11.32 8.23
C VAL A 404 4.84 -10.83 8.70
N ASN A 405 5.83 -10.74 7.79
CA ASN A 405 7.22 -10.58 8.21
C ASN A 405 7.48 -9.19 8.80
N LEU A 406 7.01 -8.13 8.14
CA LEU A 406 7.12 -6.74 8.61
C LEU A 406 6.22 -6.46 9.82
N ARG A 407 5.09 -7.16 9.95
CA ARG A 407 4.25 -7.09 11.17
C ARG A 407 5.05 -7.45 12.42
N GLY A 408 6.01 -8.37 12.31
CA GLY A 408 6.92 -8.71 13.42
C GLY A 408 7.79 -7.55 13.89
N TYR A 409 8.12 -6.59 13.03
CA TYR A 409 8.85 -5.37 13.38
C TYR A 409 7.92 -4.21 13.76
N LEU A 410 6.62 -4.33 13.46
CA LEU A 410 5.58 -3.35 13.80
C LEU A 410 4.78 -3.73 15.04
N ASP A 411 5.00 -4.92 15.61
CA ASP A 411 4.30 -5.38 16.80
C ASP A 411 5.04 -4.92 18.07
N ILE A 412 4.41 -4.04 18.85
CA ILE A 412 4.94 -3.48 20.09
C ILE A 412 5.40 -4.54 21.11
N ASN A 413 4.89 -5.77 21.01
CA ASN A 413 5.22 -6.88 21.90
C ASN A 413 6.32 -7.80 21.37
N ASP A 414 6.79 -7.61 20.13
CA ASP A 414 7.85 -8.41 19.55
C ASP A 414 9.23 -7.89 20.00
N ALA A 415 10.17 -8.81 20.23
CA ALA A 415 11.54 -8.46 20.65
C ALA A 415 12.33 -7.69 19.57
N ARG A 416 11.82 -7.67 18.33
CA ARG A 416 12.37 -6.91 17.20
C ARG A 416 11.85 -5.48 17.11
N PHE A 417 10.87 -5.09 17.93
CA PHE A 417 10.28 -3.76 17.87
C PHE A 417 11.18 -2.68 18.47
N PHE A 418 11.58 -1.71 17.65
CA PHE A 418 12.35 -0.53 18.04
C PHE A 418 11.80 0.74 17.39
N GLY A 419 10.51 0.77 17.04
CA GLY A 419 9.88 1.85 16.28
C GLY A 419 9.25 1.34 14.98
N SER A 420 8.35 2.14 14.42
CA SER A 420 7.52 1.74 13.28
C SER A 420 8.07 2.20 11.92
N HIS A 421 9.31 2.71 11.89
CA HIS A 421 10.02 3.26 10.74
C HIS A 421 11.24 2.41 10.38
N LEU A 422 11.86 2.66 9.22
CA LEU A 422 13.06 1.93 8.77
C LEU A 422 14.24 2.19 9.72
N GLY A 423 14.51 3.48 9.95
CA GLY A 423 15.45 3.98 10.95
C GLY A 423 16.90 3.56 10.79
N ASN A 424 17.63 3.77 11.87
CA ASN A 424 19.07 3.54 12.00
C ASN A 424 19.32 2.51 13.12
N LYS A 425 20.54 2.47 13.67
CA LYS A 425 20.85 1.49 14.72
C LYS A 425 20.30 1.90 16.09
N GLY A 426 19.95 3.18 16.26
CA GLY A 426 19.31 3.70 17.46
C GLY A 426 17.83 3.40 17.56
N SER A 427 17.10 3.38 16.44
CA SER A 427 15.64 3.17 16.37
C SER A 427 15.19 2.65 14.99
N GLY A 428 13.99 2.08 14.92
CA GLY A 428 13.38 1.50 13.72
C GLY A 428 13.80 0.06 13.46
N PHE A 429 13.51 -0.41 12.25
CA PHE A 429 13.77 -1.80 11.87
C PHE A 429 15.27 -2.13 11.87
N ASN A 430 16.11 -1.19 11.46
CA ASN A 430 17.55 -1.38 11.26
C ASN A 430 18.31 -1.77 12.54
N VAL A 431 17.76 -1.50 13.73
CA VAL A 431 18.30 -2.00 15.00
C VAL A 431 18.47 -3.52 14.99
N LYS A 432 17.53 -4.24 14.37
CA LYS A 432 17.44 -5.72 14.38
C LYS A 432 17.44 -6.36 12.98
N TYR A 433 17.05 -5.63 11.95
CA TYR A 433 16.78 -6.17 10.62
C TYR A 433 18.05 -6.51 9.83
N ALA A 434 19.01 -5.58 9.76
CA ALA A 434 20.21 -5.71 8.94
C ALA A 434 21.47 -5.44 9.76
N SER A 435 22.62 -5.97 9.35
CA SER A 435 23.93 -5.66 9.95
C SER A 435 24.58 -4.38 9.36
N ASP A 436 24.07 -3.90 8.23
CA ASP A 436 24.50 -2.65 7.62
C ASP A 436 23.89 -1.47 8.39
N PRO A 437 24.69 -0.61 9.03
CA PRO A 437 24.16 0.49 9.84
C PRO A 437 23.44 1.56 9.01
N TYR A 438 23.58 1.54 7.67
CA TYR A 438 22.96 2.49 6.75
C TYR A 438 21.81 1.88 5.94
N TRP A 439 21.32 0.70 6.31
CA TRP A 439 20.25 0.00 5.60
C TRP A 439 18.99 0.85 5.38
N GLY A 440 18.48 1.50 6.44
CA GLY A 440 17.30 2.36 6.35
C GLY A 440 17.51 3.57 5.44
N LEU A 441 18.68 4.23 5.56
CA LEU A 441 19.07 5.36 4.72
C LEU A 441 19.16 4.99 3.23
N LYS A 442 19.65 3.79 2.88
CA LYS A 442 19.71 3.32 1.48
C LYS A 442 18.32 3.17 0.87
N ILE A 443 17.38 2.62 1.63
CA ILE A 443 15.99 2.47 1.20
C ILE A 443 15.33 3.85 1.07
N ALA A 444 15.60 4.76 2.01
CA ALA A 444 15.12 6.13 1.96
C ALA A 444 15.65 6.90 0.74
N ALA A 445 16.93 6.72 0.39
CA ALA A 445 17.53 7.29 -0.81
C ALA A 445 16.91 6.73 -2.10
N LEU A 446 16.54 5.44 -2.13
CA LEU A 446 15.79 4.86 -3.25
C LEU A 446 14.37 5.43 -3.33
N ALA A 447 13.66 5.56 -2.21
CA ALA A 447 12.33 6.16 -2.17
C ALA A 447 12.34 7.60 -2.68
N TYR A 448 13.35 8.38 -2.29
CA TYR A 448 13.56 9.73 -2.81
C TYR A 448 13.83 9.76 -4.32
N GLN A 449 14.65 8.83 -4.83
CA GLN A 449 14.88 8.70 -6.28
C GLN A 449 13.62 8.34 -7.05
N VAL A 450 12.76 7.48 -6.50
CA VAL A 450 11.45 7.13 -7.10
C VAL A 450 10.56 8.37 -7.16
N ASP A 451 10.45 9.13 -6.06
CA ASP A 451 9.64 10.35 -6.03
C ASP A 451 10.15 11.41 -7.02
N LYS A 452 11.48 11.59 -7.11
CA LYS A 452 12.08 12.43 -8.15
C LYS A 452 11.70 11.95 -9.54
N TYR A 453 11.83 10.65 -9.84
CA TYR A 453 11.48 10.09 -11.14
C TYR A 453 10.02 10.35 -11.51
N VAL A 454 9.10 10.06 -10.59
CA VAL A 454 7.65 10.29 -10.77
C VAL A 454 7.36 11.77 -11.02
N SER A 455 8.13 12.64 -10.37
CA SER A 455 8.06 14.09 -10.52
C SER A 455 8.88 14.63 -11.72
N GLY A 456 9.22 13.79 -12.70
CA GLY A 456 9.96 14.21 -13.91
C GLY A 456 11.42 14.60 -13.65
N ASN A 457 12.03 14.08 -12.59
CA ASN A 457 13.39 14.32 -12.07
C ASN A 457 13.71 15.76 -11.63
N ASN A 458 12.98 16.77 -12.10
CA ASN A 458 13.16 18.19 -11.79
C ASN A 458 11.81 18.92 -11.51
N GLY A 459 10.72 18.20 -11.24
CA GLY A 459 9.42 18.77 -10.88
C GLY A 459 9.29 19.06 -9.38
N SER A 460 8.05 19.08 -8.88
CA SER A 460 7.76 19.13 -7.43
C SER A 460 7.55 17.72 -6.92
N LEU A 461 8.24 17.35 -5.84
CA LEU A 461 8.07 16.06 -5.16
C LEU A 461 6.61 15.88 -4.76
N THR A 462 6.09 14.68 -4.95
CA THR A 462 4.65 14.38 -4.84
C THR A 462 4.32 13.48 -3.65
N ASP A 463 5.33 12.77 -3.12
CA ASP A 463 5.16 11.89 -1.95
C ASP A 463 5.94 12.40 -0.73
N TYR A 464 7.12 12.99 -0.92
CA TYR A 464 7.93 13.59 0.12
C TYR A 464 7.13 14.66 0.89
N GLY A 465 7.16 14.59 2.22
CA GLY A 465 6.47 15.55 3.07
C GLY A 465 4.93 15.44 3.08
N THR A 466 4.36 14.39 2.48
CA THR A 466 2.91 14.09 2.56
C THR A 466 2.43 14.01 4.01
N TYR A 467 3.28 13.53 4.92
CA TYR A 467 2.98 13.41 6.34
C TYR A 467 3.83 14.37 7.17
N SER A 468 3.22 15.06 8.12
CA SER A 468 3.95 15.70 9.20
C SER A 468 4.41 14.63 10.20
N LEU A 469 5.68 14.68 10.61
CA LEU A 469 6.25 13.71 11.55
C LEU A 469 6.52 14.35 12.92
N GLY A 470 6.44 13.53 13.97
CA GLY A 470 6.90 13.90 15.30
C GLY A 470 7.62 12.75 15.99
N VAL A 471 8.45 13.07 16.98
CA VAL A 471 9.15 12.11 17.83
C VAL A 471 8.51 12.11 19.21
N ILE A 472 8.16 10.93 19.72
CA ILE A 472 7.67 10.78 21.08
C ILE A 472 8.83 11.07 22.04
N ASN A 473 8.70 12.15 22.80
CA ASN A 473 9.77 12.71 23.64
C ASN A 473 9.70 12.23 25.09
N GLN A 474 8.69 11.42 25.43
CA GLN A 474 8.53 10.84 26.75
C GLN A 474 8.73 9.32 26.69
N TYR A 475 9.54 8.82 27.62
CA TYR A 475 9.70 7.39 27.85
C TYR A 475 8.40 6.74 28.35
N ASP A 476 8.05 5.57 27.81
CA ASP A 476 6.91 4.75 28.26
C ASP A 476 5.56 5.50 28.22
N ALA A 477 5.35 6.31 27.17
CA ALA A 477 4.11 7.04 26.99
C ALA A 477 2.96 6.08 26.64
N ALA A 478 1.83 6.21 27.35
CA ALA A 478 0.65 5.36 27.15
C ALA A 478 -0.20 5.88 25.98
N VAL A 479 -0.20 5.14 24.87
CA VAL A 479 -1.04 5.43 23.70
C VAL A 479 -2.48 5.05 24.00
N LYS A 480 -3.36 6.04 23.90
CA LYS A 480 -4.79 5.93 24.20
C LYS A 480 -5.57 5.58 22.94
N ARG A 481 -6.67 4.85 23.12
CA ARG A 481 -7.59 4.52 22.04
C ARG A 481 -8.36 5.73 21.52
N TYR A 482 -8.72 6.65 22.41
CA TYR A 482 -9.40 7.91 22.08
C TYR A 482 -8.64 9.09 22.69
N ALA A 483 -8.95 10.31 22.27
CA ALA A 483 -8.40 11.56 22.81
C ALA A 483 -8.91 11.86 24.23
N ASP A 484 -8.78 10.89 25.14
CA ASP A 484 -9.22 10.95 26.53
C ASP A 484 -8.20 10.19 27.40
N ALA A 485 -7.76 10.82 28.49
CA ALA A 485 -6.85 10.21 29.45
C ALA A 485 -7.44 8.95 30.11
N ASN A 486 -8.76 8.87 30.24
CA ASN A 486 -9.48 7.74 30.82
C ASN A 486 -9.78 6.63 29.80
N SER A 487 -9.53 6.87 28.51
CA SER A 487 -9.71 5.83 27.50
C SER A 487 -8.77 4.66 27.74
N GLN A 488 -9.16 3.50 27.20
CA GLN A 488 -8.32 2.30 27.13
C GLN A 488 -6.93 2.65 26.61
N THR A 489 -5.90 2.22 27.32
CA THR A 489 -4.52 2.23 26.80
C THR A 489 -4.35 1.06 25.85
N LEU A 490 -3.99 1.35 24.60
CA LEU A 490 -3.71 0.33 23.60
C LEU A 490 -2.35 -0.31 23.85
N TYR A 491 -1.31 0.53 24.02
CA TYR A 491 0.05 0.10 24.33
C TYR A 491 0.87 1.25 24.93
N THR A 492 2.13 0.95 25.28
CA THR A 492 3.13 1.93 25.72
C THR A 492 4.28 2.00 24.73
N THR A 493 4.93 3.15 24.60
CA THR A 493 5.88 3.43 23.51
C THR A 493 7.29 2.88 23.71
N ARG A 494 7.57 2.25 24.85
CA ARG A 494 8.91 1.77 25.20
C ARG A 494 9.35 0.59 24.31
N TYR A 495 10.62 0.54 23.93
CA TYR A 495 11.21 -0.62 23.23
C TYR A 495 11.64 -1.70 24.24
N GLY A 496 10.78 -1.99 25.22
CA GLY A 496 11.07 -2.75 26.42
C GLY A 496 11.47 -1.88 27.62
N ALA A 497 11.87 -2.51 28.72
CA ALA A 497 11.89 -1.88 30.05
C ALA A 497 12.95 -0.77 30.28
N THR A 498 13.93 -0.61 29.39
CA THR A 498 15.08 0.31 29.63
C THR A 498 15.51 1.11 28.41
N TYR A 499 14.78 1.09 27.30
CA TYR A 499 15.23 1.71 26.06
C TYR A 499 14.07 2.23 25.22
N GLN A 500 14.18 3.47 24.75
CA GLN A 500 13.32 4.10 23.75
C GLN A 500 14.16 5.23 23.14
N ASN A 501 14.27 5.27 21.83
CA ASN A 501 14.94 6.37 21.13
C ASN A 501 14.21 6.67 19.82
N ASP A 502 14.10 7.94 19.44
CA ASP A 502 13.55 8.40 18.15
C ASP A 502 12.29 7.66 17.66
N PHE A 503 11.31 7.40 18.54
CA PHE A 503 10.04 6.80 18.11
C PHE A 503 9.23 7.83 17.34
N THR A 504 9.26 7.74 16.02
CA THR A 504 8.50 8.62 15.14
C THR A 504 7.06 8.18 14.94
N VAL A 505 6.18 9.16 14.83
CA VAL A 505 4.76 9.02 14.55
C VAL A 505 4.33 10.03 13.48
N ILE A 506 3.28 9.68 12.75
CA ILE A 506 2.63 10.59 11.80
C ILE A 506 1.63 11.44 12.57
N LEU A 507 1.67 12.76 12.42
CA LEU A 507 0.73 13.66 13.06
C LEU A 507 -0.51 13.78 12.18
N GLN A 508 -1.54 12.96 12.43
CA GLN A 508 -2.77 12.96 11.63
C GLN A 508 -3.78 13.99 12.09
N SER A 509 -3.84 14.24 13.40
CA SER A 509 -4.81 15.16 13.99
C SER A 509 -4.28 15.81 15.24
N GLU A 510 -4.80 16.99 15.55
CA GLU A 510 -4.56 17.68 16.81
C GLU A 510 -5.87 18.30 17.31
N SER A 511 -6.37 17.84 18.46
CA SER A 511 -7.61 18.32 19.05
C SER A 511 -7.52 18.25 20.57
N ASN A 512 -7.92 19.34 21.25
CA ASN A 512 -7.95 19.43 22.72
C ASN A 512 -6.65 19.00 23.42
N GLY A 513 -5.49 19.30 22.82
CA GLY A 513 -4.18 18.95 23.37
C GLY A 513 -3.79 17.48 23.20
N TRP A 514 -4.50 16.73 22.35
CA TRP A 514 -4.18 15.37 21.92
C TRP A 514 -3.80 15.34 20.46
N THR A 515 -2.86 14.47 20.12
CA THR A 515 -2.44 14.18 18.76
C THR A 515 -2.79 12.74 18.42
N GLY A 516 -3.56 12.55 17.35
CA GLY A 516 -3.89 11.24 16.79
C GLY A 516 -2.87 10.81 15.72
N PHE A 517 -2.60 9.50 15.68
CA PHE A 517 -1.65 8.89 14.74
C PHE A 517 -1.96 7.40 14.50
N PRO A 518 -1.53 6.80 13.36
CA PRO A 518 -1.71 5.38 13.10
C PRO A 518 -0.98 4.54 14.14
N THR A 519 -1.66 3.53 14.70
CA THR A 519 -1.04 2.64 15.68
C THR A 519 -0.08 1.67 15.00
N THR A 520 0.99 1.29 15.71
CA THR A 520 1.97 0.35 15.14
C THR A 520 1.38 -1.05 14.89
N ASN A 521 0.63 -1.58 15.86
CA ASN A 521 -0.20 -2.77 15.69
C ASN A 521 -1.53 -2.39 15.04
N GLY A 522 -2.13 -3.32 14.30
CA GLY A 522 -3.55 -3.19 13.95
C GLY A 522 -4.41 -3.24 15.21
N VAL A 523 -5.56 -2.57 15.18
CA VAL A 523 -6.52 -2.53 16.28
C VAL A 523 -7.86 -3.03 15.74
N ARG A 524 -8.50 -3.95 16.47
CA ARG A 524 -9.85 -4.45 16.16
C ARG A 524 -10.91 -3.50 16.71
N SER A 525 -12.15 -3.66 16.28
CA SER A 525 -13.28 -2.82 16.71
C SER A 525 -13.55 -2.86 18.23
N ASP A 526 -13.10 -3.89 18.93
CA ASP A 526 -13.17 -4.01 20.39
C ASP A 526 -11.96 -3.35 21.11
N GLY A 527 -10.98 -2.84 20.36
CA GLY A 527 -9.75 -2.24 20.88
C GLY A 527 -8.62 -3.23 21.13
N ALA A 528 -8.79 -4.52 20.80
CA ALA A 528 -7.74 -5.51 20.91
C ALA A 528 -6.66 -5.26 19.84
N LEU A 529 -5.40 -5.35 20.23
CA LEU A 529 -4.28 -5.32 19.27
C LEU A 529 -4.25 -6.60 18.44
N VAL A 530 -3.81 -6.45 17.19
CA VAL A 530 -3.46 -7.55 16.28
C VAL A 530 -1.95 -7.78 16.41
N PRO A 531 -1.49 -8.80 17.16
CA PRO A 531 -0.07 -9.11 17.25
C PRO A 531 0.42 -9.86 16.00
N HIS A 532 1.74 -9.94 15.85
CA HIS A 532 2.38 -10.71 14.78
C HIS A 532 2.09 -12.21 14.88
N LYS A 533 2.20 -12.78 16.07
CA LYS A 533 2.07 -14.23 16.28
C LYS A 533 0.61 -14.68 16.22
N GLY A 534 0.34 -15.70 15.40
CA GLY A 534 -0.95 -16.40 15.34
C GLY A 534 -2.03 -15.77 14.45
N ASN A 535 -1.73 -14.69 13.72
CA ASN A 535 -2.74 -13.92 12.98
C ASN A 535 -2.53 -13.92 11.44
N GLY A 536 -1.61 -14.74 10.90
CA GLY A 536 -1.43 -14.95 9.45
C GLY A 536 -1.55 -13.66 8.61
N TYR A 537 -2.44 -13.69 7.61
CA TYR A 537 -2.75 -12.57 6.71
C TYR A 537 -3.91 -11.68 7.19
N GLU A 538 -4.03 -11.41 8.49
CA GLU A 538 -5.05 -10.47 8.98
C GLU A 538 -4.84 -9.05 8.43
N ALA A 539 -5.92 -8.39 8.00
CA ALA A 539 -5.85 -7.05 7.43
C ALA A 539 -5.56 -5.98 8.50
N TYR A 540 -4.90 -4.90 8.11
CA TYR A 540 -4.76 -3.71 8.96
C TYR A 540 -5.94 -2.77 8.69
N ASN A 541 -6.85 -2.68 9.65
CA ASN A 541 -7.97 -1.77 9.53
C ASN A 541 -7.51 -0.34 9.86
N TRP A 542 -7.36 0.48 8.82
CA TRP A 542 -6.88 1.86 8.93
C TRP A 542 -7.77 2.79 9.76
N GLN A 543 -9.07 2.49 9.84
CA GLN A 543 -10.07 3.25 10.60
C GLN A 543 -9.92 2.98 12.10
N ASN A 544 -9.92 1.70 12.49
CA ASN A 544 -9.77 1.30 13.89
C ASN A 544 -8.37 1.53 14.45
N SER A 545 -7.34 1.51 13.60
CA SER A 545 -5.92 1.52 14.02
C SER A 545 -5.36 2.93 14.16
N VAL A 546 -6.03 3.72 15.01
CA VAL A 546 -5.63 5.09 15.39
C VAL A 546 -5.46 5.17 16.91
N GLY A 547 -4.38 5.81 17.35
CA GLY A 547 -4.04 6.01 18.75
C GLY A 547 -3.73 7.47 19.04
N TYR A 548 -3.85 7.84 20.30
CA TYR A 548 -3.74 9.22 20.76
C TYR A 548 -2.72 9.37 21.88
N LEU A 549 -1.93 10.44 21.83
CA LEU A 549 -1.08 10.91 22.92
C LEU A 549 -1.34 12.39 23.18
N GLN A 550 -1.10 12.85 24.40
CA GLN A 550 -1.06 14.29 24.66
C GLN A 550 0.02 14.92 23.78
N SER A 551 -0.30 16.01 23.09
CA SER A 551 0.58 16.67 22.13
C SER A 551 1.89 17.13 22.76
N SER A 552 1.90 17.45 24.07
CA SER A 552 3.11 17.78 24.83
C SER A 552 4.13 16.64 24.91
N LYS A 553 3.73 15.39 24.65
CA LYS A 553 4.59 14.19 24.65
C LYS A 553 5.23 13.92 23.29
N ILE A 554 5.02 14.82 22.32
CA ILE A 554 5.52 14.68 20.96
C ILE A 554 6.27 15.97 20.60
N SER A 555 7.52 15.83 20.19
CA SER A 555 8.28 16.92 19.57
C SER A 555 8.07 16.85 18.05
N LYS A 556 7.50 17.90 17.46
CA LYS A 556 7.30 17.98 15.99
C LYS A 556 8.66 18.04 15.28
N LEU A 557 8.78 17.39 14.13
CA LEU A 557 9.97 17.43 13.27
C LEU A 557 9.80 18.49 12.17
N SER A 558 10.92 19.03 11.65
CA SER A 558 10.95 20.07 10.62
C SER A 558 10.50 19.60 9.23
N ALA A 559 10.44 18.28 8.99
CA ALA A 559 9.97 17.73 7.72
C ALA A 559 8.43 17.63 7.69
N GLY A 560 7.81 18.53 6.91
CA GLY A 560 6.38 18.55 6.58
C GLY A 560 5.79 19.97 6.55
N ILE A 561 4.96 20.29 5.55
CA ILE A 561 4.11 21.49 5.58
C ILE A 561 2.91 21.16 6.48
N PHE A 562 2.76 21.87 7.61
CA PHE A 562 1.51 21.86 8.36
C PHE A 562 0.49 22.69 7.58
N ASP A 563 -0.28 22.05 6.70
CA ASP A 563 -1.37 22.74 6.00
C ASP A 563 -2.57 22.91 6.95
N ASN A 564 -2.57 24.02 7.68
CA ASN A 564 -3.71 24.46 8.48
C ASN A 564 -5.02 24.54 7.67
N SER A 565 -4.97 24.65 6.34
CA SER A 565 -6.18 24.76 5.51
C SER A 565 -6.99 23.47 5.44
N GLN A 566 -6.42 22.33 5.82
CA GLN A 566 -7.11 21.04 5.94
C GLN A 566 -7.78 20.84 7.31
N ILE A 567 -7.47 21.65 8.32
CA ILE A 567 -8.10 21.53 9.64
C ILE A 567 -9.60 21.79 9.52
N GLY A 568 -10.41 20.82 9.95
CA GLY A 568 -11.86 20.89 9.81
C GLY A 568 -12.39 20.44 8.44
N LYS A 569 -11.52 20.02 7.53
CA LYS A 569 -11.89 19.55 6.19
C LYS A 569 -11.51 18.10 5.91
N VAL A 570 -10.76 17.45 6.80
CA VAL A 570 -10.35 16.05 6.65
C VAL A 570 -10.66 15.27 7.91
N PRO A 571 -11.15 14.02 7.82
CA PRO A 571 -11.48 13.24 8.99
C PRO A 571 -10.25 12.95 9.86
N THR A 572 -10.42 13.08 11.17
CA THR A 572 -9.38 12.82 12.17
C THR A 572 -9.67 11.58 13.02
N GLY A 573 -10.78 10.89 12.76
CA GLY A 573 -11.20 9.67 13.44
C GLY A 573 -12.44 9.07 12.81
N ASP A 574 -12.84 7.91 13.33
CA ASP A 574 -14.08 7.26 12.89
C ASP A 574 -15.30 8.11 13.20
N ALA A 575 -16.33 7.91 12.39
CA ALA A 575 -17.59 8.55 12.65
C ALA A 575 -18.07 8.19 14.06
N VAL A 576 -18.36 9.21 14.85
CA VAL A 576 -19.02 9.02 16.13
C VAL A 576 -20.47 8.75 15.82
N GLN A 577 -21.00 7.63 16.28
CA GLN A 577 -22.39 7.27 16.11
C GLN A 577 -22.89 6.63 17.42
N LYS A 578 -23.84 7.30 18.07
CA LYS A 578 -24.45 6.82 19.31
C LYS A 578 -25.89 7.27 19.38
N VAL A 579 -26.84 6.33 19.28
CA VAL A 579 -28.23 6.59 19.66
C VAL A 579 -28.32 6.47 21.18
N ALA A 580 -28.59 7.60 21.86
CA ALA A 580 -28.65 7.64 23.31
C ALA A 580 -29.98 7.09 23.85
N ALA A 581 -31.09 7.41 23.17
CA ALA A 581 -32.39 6.81 23.49
C ALA A 581 -33.34 6.85 22.29
N MET A 582 -34.19 5.82 22.21
CA MET A 582 -35.36 5.76 21.36
C MET A 582 -36.54 5.26 22.21
N ALA A 583 -37.62 6.03 22.31
CA ALA A 583 -38.72 5.71 23.21
C ALA A 583 -40.04 6.31 22.75
N TRP A 584 -41.15 5.73 23.20
CA TRP A 584 -42.48 6.29 23.00
C TRP A 584 -42.67 7.59 23.78
N LYS A 585 -43.19 8.61 23.10
CA LYS A 585 -43.77 9.82 23.68
C LYS A 585 -45.19 9.94 23.15
N ASP A 586 -46.17 9.62 24.00
CA ASP A 586 -47.55 9.38 23.58
C ASP A 586 -47.61 8.33 22.45
N ASN A 587 -48.16 8.65 21.28
CA ASN A 587 -48.24 7.73 20.13
C ASN A 587 -47.12 7.95 19.09
N LEU A 588 -46.12 8.77 19.41
CA LEU A 588 -44.99 9.09 18.54
C LEU A 588 -43.70 8.52 19.14
N ILE A 589 -42.68 8.33 18.30
CA ILE A 589 -41.34 7.94 18.75
C ILE A 589 -40.46 9.19 18.86
N ALA A 590 -39.80 9.31 20.01
CA ALA A 590 -38.71 10.24 20.22
C ALA A 590 -37.37 9.49 20.07
N VAL A 591 -36.42 10.10 19.35
CA VAL A 591 -35.05 9.58 19.20
C VAL A 591 -34.04 10.70 19.39
N ASN A 592 -32.94 10.41 20.08
CA ASN A 592 -31.83 11.33 20.24
C ASN A 592 -30.49 10.62 20.34
N GLY A 593 -29.43 11.32 19.96
CA GLY A 593 -28.08 10.75 19.93
C GLY A 593 -27.06 11.71 19.32
N GLN A 594 -25.88 11.17 19.02
CA GLN A 594 -24.79 11.85 18.34
C GLN A 594 -24.43 11.10 17.07
N ALA A 595 -24.28 11.82 15.96
CA ALA A 595 -23.70 11.30 14.74
C ALA A 595 -22.88 12.40 14.06
N TYR A 596 -21.58 12.19 13.88
CA TYR A 596 -20.69 13.15 13.23
C TYR A 596 -19.37 12.50 12.81
N ARG A 597 -18.57 13.22 12.03
CA ARG A 597 -17.25 12.79 11.56
C ARG A 597 -16.19 13.66 12.26
N PRO A 598 -15.42 13.13 13.22
CA PRO A 598 -14.29 13.85 13.79
C PRO A 598 -13.35 14.34 12.69
N GLY A 599 -12.89 15.58 12.78
CA GLY A 599 -12.06 16.26 11.78
C GLY A 599 -12.84 17.07 10.76
N ILE A 600 -14.17 16.90 10.68
CA ILE A 600 -15.05 17.66 9.77
C ILE A 600 -15.80 18.71 10.57
N TYR A 601 -15.49 19.97 10.30
CA TYR A 601 -16.10 21.10 11.00
C TYR A 601 -17.38 21.53 10.31
N VAL A 602 -18.40 21.77 11.13
CA VAL A 602 -19.61 22.49 10.74
C VAL A 602 -19.31 23.99 10.79
N THR A 603 -19.52 24.65 9.66
CA THR A 603 -19.28 26.09 9.48
C THR A 603 -20.49 26.73 8.81
N ASP A 604 -20.44 28.04 8.56
CA ASP A 604 -21.51 28.73 7.82
C ASP A 604 -21.67 28.21 6.39
N SER A 605 -20.59 27.68 5.80
CA SER A 605 -20.54 27.15 4.43
C SER A 605 -20.73 25.62 4.37
N ASN A 606 -20.15 24.88 5.32
CA ASN A 606 -20.31 23.44 5.45
C ASN A 606 -21.34 23.11 6.55
N LYS A 607 -22.62 23.11 6.19
CA LYS A 607 -23.74 22.82 7.08
C LYS A 607 -23.94 21.32 7.23
N VAL A 608 -24.47 20.90 8.37
CA VAL A 608 -24.80 19.49 8.66
C VAL A 608 -26.31 19.29 8.70
N THR A 609 -26.78 18.21 8.07
CA THR A 609 -28.16 17.72 8.13
C THR A 609 -28.17 16.28 8.61
N GLN A 610 -29.16 15.90 9.43
CA GLN A 610 -29.30 14.53 9.90
C GLN A 610 -30.71 14.00 9.69
N LYS A 611 -30.79 12.73 9.27
CA LYS A 611 -32.05 12.05 8.97
C LYS A 611 -32.10 10.68 9.64
N LEU A 612 -33.30 10.25 9.98
CA LEU A 612 -33.60 8.85 10.30
C LEU A 612 -34.22 8.20 9.06
N VAL A 613 -33.59 7.15 8.55
CA VAL A 613 -34.14 6.31 7.49
C VAL A 613 -34.71 5.05 8.12
N VAL A 614 -35.98 4.76 7.82
CA VAL A 614 -36.66 3.54 8.25
C VAL A 614 -36.75 2.62 7.04
N TYR A 615 -36.12 1.46 7.13
CA TYR A 615 -36.17 0.41 6.12
C TYR A 615 -37.22 -0.62 6.50
N ASN A 616 -38.00 -1.10 5.54
CA ASN A 616 -38.75 -2.36 5.73
C ASN A 616 -37.85 -3.58 5.42
N GLN A 617 -38.38 -4.78 5.60
CA GLN A 617 -37.68 -6.05 5.31
C GLN A 617 -37.29 -6.27 3.84
N TYR A 618 -37.76 -5.40 2.94
CA TYR A 618 -37.45 -5.38 1.50
C TYR A 618 -36.50 -4.23 1.12
N TYR A 619 -36.02 -3.46 2.11
CA TYR A 619 -35.17 -2.27 1.97
C TYR A 619 -35.86 -1.03 1.39
N ASP A 620 -37.19 -0.97 1.32
CA ASP A 620 -37.87 0.29 1.00
C ASP A 620 -37.71 1.28 2.14
N THR A 621 -37.43 2.54 1.80
CA THR A 621 -37.07 3.57 2.75
C THR A 621 -38.18 4.57 3.01
N LYS A 622 -38.25 5.04 4.26
CA LYS A 622 -38.98 6.24 4.63
C LYS A 622 -38.08 7.14 5.46
N GLU A 623 -37.84 8.35 4.98
CA GLU A 623 -36.96 9.33 5.63
C GLU A 623 -37.73 10.26 6.59
N PHE A 624 -37.11 10.58 7.70
CA PHE A 624 -37.59 11.56 8.66
C PHE A 624 -36.46 12.53 9.04
N GLU A 625 -36.71 13.83 8.85
CA GLU A 625 -35.77 14.88 9.23
C GLU A 625 -35.57 14.92 10.75
N LEU A 626 -34.31 15.07 11.18
CA LEU A 626 -33.93 15.23 12.59
C LEU A 626 -33.44 16.66 12.84
N THR A 627 -33.62 17.15 14.06
CA THR A 627 -33.03 18.42 14.46
C THR A 627 -31.57 18.21 14.84
N SER A 628 -30.65 18.75 14.05
CA SER A 628 -29.21 18.75 14.33
C SER A 628 -28.80 19.91 15.24
N THR A 629 -27.98 19.63 16.26
CA THR A 629 -27.41 20.62 17.18
C THR A 629 -25.90 20.43 17.26
N VAL A 630 -25.14 21.51 17.06
CA VAL A 630 -23.67 21.51 17.10
C VAL A 630 -23.21 22.08 18.44
N SER A 631 -22.53 21.27 19.27
CA SER A 631 -22.03 21.71 20.60
C SER A 631 -20.61 22.28 20.55
N GLU A 632 -19.77 21.74 19.68
CA GLU A 632 -18.42 22.20 19.31
C GLU A 632 -18.23 21.96 17.82
N LYS A 633 -17.28 22.66 17.17
CA LYS A 633 -17.11 22.74 15.69
C LYS A 633 -17.47 21.47 14.90
N GLU A 634 -17.15 20.28 15.37
CA GLU A 634 -17.42 18.99 14.70
C GLU A 634 -18.44 18.08 15.41
N GLN A 635 -18.79 18.36 16.67
CA GLN A 635 -19.64 17.48 17.48
C GLN A 635 -21.13 17.78 17.24
N VAL A 636 -21.77 16.89 16.48
CA VAL A 636 -23.18 17.04 16.08
C VAL A 636 -24.07 16.02 16.79
N SER A 637 -25.13 16.51 17.41
CA SER A 637 -26.18 15.72 18.04
C SER A 637 -27.49 15.83 17.26
N PHE A 638 -28.25 14.74 17.17
CA PHE A 638 -29.59 14.73 16.57
C PHE A 638 -30.67 14.53 17.63
N LYS A 639 -31.85 15.11 17.40
CA LYS A 639 -33.06 14.86 18.19
C LYS A 639 -34.33 15.01 17.36
N THR A 640 -35.35 14.21 17.68
CA THR A 640 -36.76 14.49 17.35
C THR A 640 -37.68 13.90 18.41
N GLU A 641 -38.89 14.45 18.54
CA GLU A 641 -39.92 13.98 19.47
C GLU A 641 -41.22 13.56 18.77
N ALA A 642 -41.24 13.56 17.43
CA ALA A 642 -42.46 13.51 16.65
C ALA A 642 -42.41 12.54 15.45
N LEU A 643 -41.83 11.35 15.61
CA LEU A 643 -41.85 10.33 14.56
C LEU A 643 -43.14 9.53 14.58
N ASP A 644 -43.95 9.65 13.54
CA ASP A 644 -45.21 8.92 13.39
C ASP A 644 -45.03 7.62 12.59
N PHE A 645 -44.93 6.51 13.31
CA PHE A 645 -44.83 5.17 12.72
C PHE A 645 -46.19 4.51 12.46
N THR A 646 -47.31 5.14 12.79
CA THR A 646 -48.66 4.56 12.58
C THR A 646 -48.98 4.33 11.10
N THR A 647 -48.32 5.09 10.23
CA THR A 647 -48.41 5.01 8.77
C THR A 647 -47.68 3.80 8.16
N LEU A 648 -46.80 3.12 8.91
CA LEU A 648 -46.03 1.98 8.42
C LEU A 648 -46.90 0.72 8.27
N ALA A 649 -46.72 -0.04 7.20
CA ALA A 649 -47.44 -1.30 6.96
C ALA A 649 -47.07 -2.40 7.98
N GLU A 650 -47.81 -3.50 8.02
CA GLU A 650 -47.39 -4.70 8.75
C GLU A 650 -46.09 -5.26 8.17
N GLY A 651 -45.15 -5.66 9.02
CA GLY A 651 -43.84 -6.14 8.58
C GLY A 651 -42.73 -5.88 9.59
N SER A 652 -41.51 -6.24 9.21
CA SER A 652 -40.30 -5.93 9.99
C SER A 652 -39.58 -4.73 9.41
N TYR A 653 -39.02 -3.91 10.28
CA TYR A 653 -38.32 -2.67 9.95
C TYR A 653 -36.99 -2.60 10.69
N PHE A 654 -36.03 -1.85 10.15
CA PHE A 654 -34.80 -1.46 10.82
C PHE A 654 -34.47 0.00 10.48
N PHE A 655 -33.48 0.57 11.16
CA PHE A 655 -33.30 2.02 11.20
C PHE A 655 -31.86 2.40 10.90
N GLU A 656 -31.67 3.55 10.25
CA GLU A 656 -30.36 4.15 9.97
C GLU A 656 -30.37 5.65 10.29
N ILE A 657 -29.24 6.15 10.80
CA ILE A 657 -28.99 7.59 10.94
C ILE A 657 -28.05 8.02 9.82
N CYS A 658 -28.50 8.94 8.97
CA CYS A 658 -27.68 9.60 7.95
C CYS A 658 -27.22 10.97 8.45
N THR A 659 -25.94 11.29 8.27
CA THR A 659 -25.38 12.63 8.51
C THR A 659 -24.72 13.12 7.23
N GLU A 660 -25.16 14.29 6.76
CA GLU A 660 -24.74 14.88 5.50
C GLU A 660 -24.13 16.26 5.74
N TYR A 661 -22.99 16.52 5.10
CA TYR A 661 -22.28 17.80 5.07
C TYR A 661 -22.46 18.44 3.70
N SER A 662 -22.81 19.73 3.65
CA SER A 662 -23.20 20.40 2.40
C SER A 662 -22.05 20.67 1.42
N GLU A 663 -20.83 20.93 1.91
CA GLU A 663 -19.66 21.18 1.05
C GLU A 663 -18.67 20.02 1.02
N LEU A 664 -18.62 19.22 2.10
CA LEU A 664 -17.70 18.11 2.24
C LEU A 664 -18.44 16.77 2.17
N SER A 665 -19.21 16.58 1.09
CA SER A 665 -20.10 15.44 0.88
C SER A 665 -19.40 14.09 0.85
N ASP A 666 -18.10 14.08 0.54
CA ASP A 666 -17.23 12.89 0.58
C ASP A 666 -17.13 12.25 1.98
N TYR A 667 -17.56 12.97 3.01
CA TYR A 667 -17.58 12.50 4.40
C TYR A 667 -18.98 12.30 4.97
N ASN A 668 -20.00 12.32 4.11
CA ASN A 668 -21.35 11.91 4.47
C ASN A 668 -21.31 10.45 4.93
N ASN A 669 -22.11 10.14 5.95
CA ASN A 669 -22.11 8.81 6.53
C ASN A 669 -23.50 8.40 6.99
N SER A 670 -23.74 7.10 6.90
CA SER A 670 -25.01 6.49 7.26
C SER A 670 -24.73 5.23 8.05
N PHE A 671 -25.48 5.03 9.13
CA PHE A 671 -25.25 3.90 10.02
C PHE A 671 -26.52 3.34 10.63
N TYR A 672 -26.64 2.01 10.60
CA TYR A 672 -27.75 1.33 11.25
C TYR A 672 -27.76 1.60 12.76
N ILE A 673 -28.95 1.80 13.32
CA ILE A 673 -29.13 1.92 14.76
C ILE A 673 -28.86 0.54 15.37
N GLY A 674 -27.84 0.46 16.22
CA GLY A 674 -27.48 -0.78 16.89
C GLY A 674 -28.25 -1.05 18.18
N ALA A 675 -27.72 -1.95 19.00
CA ALA A 675 -28.33 -2.29 20.29
C ALA A 675 -28.44 -1.05 21.19
N LEU A 676 -29.66 -0.75 21.65
CA LEU A 676 -29.92 0.33 22.60
C LEU A 676 -29.74 -0.16 24.04
N GLU A 677 -29.29 0.73 24.94
CA GLU A 677 -29.24 0.43 26.38
C GLU A 677 -30.61 0.06 26.94
N THR A 678 -31.68 0.63 26.38
CA THR A 678 -33.07 0.28 26.68
C THR A 678 -33.87 0.30 25.40
N LEU A 679 -34.51 -0.82 25.06
CA LEU A 679 -35.40 -0.91 23.90
C LEU A 679 -36.72 -0.20 24.16
N PRO A 680 -37.35 0.42 23.14
CA PRO A 680 -38.71 0.91 23.28
C PRO A 680 -39.65 -0.24 23.67
N GLU A 681 -40.59 0.03 24.58
CA GLU A 681 -41.59 -0.94 24.98
C GLU A 681 -42.50 -1.35 23.81
N THR A 682 -42.96 -2.61 23.82
CA THR A 682 -44.00 -3.05 22.90
C THR A 682 -45.27 -2.24 23.14
N LYS A 683 -45.79 -1.59 22.11
CA LYS A 683 -46.94 -0.69 22.24
C LYS A 683 -48.00 -0.95 21.19
N LYS A 684 -49.26 -0.90 21.62
CA LYS A 684 -50.42 -0.95 20.72
C LYS A 684 -50.89 0.47 20.41
N VAL A 685 -50.93 0.82 19.12
CA VAL A 685 -51.47 2.10 18.64
C VAL A 685 -52.51 1.79 17.56
N GLY A 686 -53.78 2.06 17.86
CA GLY A 686 -54.89 1.65 16.98
C GLY A 686 -55.01 0.12 16.85
N ASN A 687 -55.02 -0.38 15.62
CA ASN A 687 -55.08 -1.82 15.30
C ASN A 687 -53.70 -2.49 15.13
N LYS A 688 -52.61 -1.74 15.32
CA LYS A 688 -51.23 -2.22 15.15
C LYS A 688 -50.51 -2.37 16.50
N THR A 689 -49.69 -3.39 16.61
CA THR A 689 -48.77 -3.63 17.72
C THR A 689 -47.35 -3.50 17.20
N PHE A 690 -46.55 -2.65 17.86
CA PHE A 690 -45.16 -2.38 17.54
C PHE A 690 -44.28 -3.03 18.60
N SER A 691 -43.35 -3.88 18.20
CA SER A 691 -42.39 -4.57 19.09
C SER A 691 -40.97 -4.34 18.60
N PHE A 692 -40.02 -4.16 19.51
CA PHE A 692 -38.62 -3.91 19.16
C PHE A 692 -37.73 -5.08 19.59
N SER A 693 -36.74 -5.42 18.77
CA SER A 693 -35.76 -6.45 19.05
C SER A 693 -34.39 -6.05 18.51
N VAL A 694 -33.33 -6.73 18.95
CA VAL A 694 -31.99 -6.51 18.42
C VAL A 694 -31.46 -7.84 17.91
N LYS A 695 -30.92 -7.83 16.69
CA LYS A 695 -30.25 -8.98 16.09
C LYS A 695 -28.97 -8.51 15.40
N ASP A 696 -27.86 -9.21 15.61
CA ASP A 696 -26.55 -8.88 15.03
C ASP A 696 -26.14 -7.41 15.23
N ASN A 697 -26.48 -6.86 16.41
CA ASN A 697 -26.27 -5.46 16.78
C ASN A 697 -26.97 -4.45 15.86
N VAL A 698 -28.15 -4.79 15.31
CA VAL A 698 -29.06 -3.90 14.59
C VAL A 698 -30.43 -3.92 15.27
N LEU A 699 -31.02 -2.75 15.46
CA LEU A 699 -32.35 -2.55 16.01
C LEU A 699 -33.41 -2.83 14.96
N PHE A 700 -34.31 -3.76 15.28
CA PHE A 700 -35.49 -4.09 14.48
C PHE A 700 -36.77 -3.65 15.20
N MET A 701 -37.79 -3.34 14.39
CA MET A 701 -39.16 -3.11 14.83
C MET A 701 -40.10 -3.98 14.01
N SER A 702 -40.90 -4.80 14.68
CA SER A 702 -42.00 -5.54 14.07
C SER A 702 -43.31 -4.77 14.28
N VAL A 703 -44.05 -4.57 13.19
CA VAL A 703 -45.42 -4.03 13.20
C VAL A 703 -46.35 -5.18 12.86
N LYS A 704 -47.24 -5.55 13.77
CA LYS A 704 -48.25 -6.61 13.57
C LYS A 704 -49.66 -6.06 13.64
N LEU A 705 -50.55 -6.57 12.80
CA LEU A 705 -51.98 -6.31 12.95
C LEU A 705 -52.57 -7.17 14.07
N SER A 706 -53.55 -6.64 14.78
CA SER A 706 -54.23 -7.35 15.87
C SER A 706 -54.97 -8.59 15.31
N GLY A 707 -54.39 -9.79 15.41
CA GLY A 707 -55.07 -11.05 15.03
C GLY A 707 -54.22 -12.26 14.59
N SER A 708 -52.89 -12.18 14.54
CA SER A 708 -51.99 -13.28 14.13
C SER A 708 -51.24 -13.90 15.33
N GLU A 709 -51.33 -15.22 15.51
CA GLU A 709 -50.73 -15.99 16.63
C GLU A 709 -49.20 -16.18 16.51
N GLU A 710 -48.54 -16.41 17.65
CA GLU A 710 -47.09 -16.51 17.88
C GLU A 710 -46.49 -17.90 17.53
N GLY A 711 -45.28 -17.90 16.94
CA GLY A 711 -44.34 -19.03 16.92
C GLY A 711 -43.22 -18.75 15.92
N GLY A 712 -41.94 -19.00 16.14
CA GLY A 712 -41.14 -19.47 17.27
C GLY A 712 -39.66 -19.19 16.91
N ASP A 713 -38.80 -19.09 17.91
CA ASP A 713 -37.37 -18.80 17.81
C ASP A 713 -36.58 -19.99 17.18
N SER A 714 -35.58 -19.72 16.34
CA SER A 714 -34.63 -20.74 15.86
C SER A 714 -33.20 -20.18 15.77
N GLY A 715 -32.31 -20.80 16.56
CA GLY A 715 -30.90 -20.45 16.68
C GLY A 715 -29.97 -21.20 15.71
N ASP A 716 -28.74 -20.67 15.67
CA ASP A 716 -27.46 -21.32 15.35
C ASP A 716 -27.26 -21.94 13.94
N HIS A 717 -26.61 -21.20 13.03
CA HIS A 717 -26.05 -21.76 11.80
C HIS A 717 -24.64 -21.22 11.50
N LEU A 718 -23.69 -22.16 11.35
CA LEU A 718 -22.41 -21.99 10.64
C LEU A 718 -22.63 -21.18 9.35
N LYS A 719 -21.74 -20.21 9.06
CA LYS A 719 -21.80 -19.36 7.85
C LYS A 719 -22.08 -20.20 6.59
N SER A 720 -23.32 -20.19 6.15
CA SER A 720 -23.82 -20.98 5.02
C SER A 720 -23.54 -20.21 3.72
N THR A 721 -23.08 -20.89 2.69
CA THR A 721 -22.73 -20.34 1.37
C THR A 721 -23.38 -21.17 0.26
N VAL A 722 -23.78 -20.51 -0.83
CA VAL A 722 -24.33 -21.22 -2.00
C VAL A 722 -23.20 -21.90 -2.78
N ARG A 723 -23.43 -23.14 -3.20
CA ARG A 723 -22.64 -23.88 -4.19
C ARG A 723 -23.49 -24.08 -5.42
N GLN A 724 -22.92 -23.85 -6.60
CA GLN A 724 -23.62 -23.99 -7.87
C GLN A 724 -22.70 -24.50 -8.99
N ALA A 725 -23.28 -25.18 -9.97
CA ALA A 725 -22.64 -25.51 -11.24
C ALA A 725 -23.70 -25.62 -12.34
N LEU A 726 -23.44 -25.01 -13.50
CA LEU A 726 -24.32 -25.15 -14.66
C LEU A 726 -23.99 -26.42 -15.45
N SER A 727 -25.04 -27.08 -15.93
CA SER A 727 -24.95 -28.18 -16.89
C SER A 727 -25.58 -27.84 -18.24
N LYS A 728 -26.42 -26.80 -18.30
CA LYS A 728 -27.11 -26.39 -19.52
C LYS A 728 -27.48 -24.91 -19.47
N PHE A 729 -27.26 -24.21 -20.57
CA PHE A 729 -27.69 -22.82 -20.78
C PHE A 729 -27.81 -22.62 -22.30
N GLU A 730 -28.91 -23.09 -22.89
CA GLU A 730 -29.08 -23.13 -24.36
C GLU A 730 -30.54 -22.90 -24.77
N TYR A 731 -30.75 -22.48 -26.02
CA TYR A 731 -32.11 -22.31 -26.54
C TYR A 731 -32.80 -23.66 -26.75
N ALA A 732 -33.98 -23.83 -26.17
CA ALA A 732 -34.84 -24.97 -26.46
C ALA A 732 -35.59 -24.79 -27.79
N ASP A 733 -36.00 -23.54 -28.09
CA ASP A 733 -36.65 -23.14 -29.34
C ASP A 733 -36.36 -21.65 -29.65
N GLU A 734 -37.17 -20.98 -30.48
CA GLU A 734 -36.95 -19.58 -30.89
C GLU A 734 -37.10 -18.55 -29.77
N HIS A 735 -37.93 -18.83 -28.76
CA HIS A 735 -38.23 -17.88 -27.68
C HIS A 735 -37.92 -18.45 -26.29
N THR A 736 -37.63 -19.74 -26.17
CA THR A 736 -37.38 -20.40 -24.88
C THR A 736 -35.90 -20.67 -24.65
N LEU A 737 -35.38 -20.21 -23.52
CA LEU A 737 -34.03 -20.48 -23.02
C LEU A 737 -34.10 -21.48 -21.86
N LEU A 738 -33.40 -22.61 -21.99
CA LEU A 738 -33.34 -23.67 -20.99
C LEU A 738 -32.05 -23.56 -20.16
N ILE A 739 -32.21 -23.45 -18.85
CA ILE A 739 -31.12 -23.28 -17.88
C ILE A 739 -31.20 -24.40 -16.85
N GLU A 740 -30.15 -25.22 -16.77
CA GLU A 740 -30.09 -26.38 -15.87
C GLU A 740 -28.75 -26.45 -15.15
N GLY A 741 -28.77 -26.98 -13.93
CA GLY A 741 -27.56 -27.15 -13.15
C GLY A 741 -27.81 -27.78 -11.79
N THR A 742 -26.81 -27.64 -10.93
CA THR A 742 -26.90 -27.97 -9.51
C THR A 742 -26.76 -26.70 -8.68
N ALA A 743 -27.54 -26.56 -7.61
CA ALA A 743 -27.43 -25.48 -6.65
C ALA A 743 -27.83 -25.99 -5.25
N PHE A 744 -27.09 -25.61 -4.21
CA PHE A 744 -27.42 -25.97 -2.83
C PHE A 744 -26.70 -25.06 -1.84
N ILE A 745 -27.12 -25.14 -0.58
CA ILE A 745 -26.56 -24.36 0.54
C ILE A 745 -25.71 -25.31 1.38
N ASN A 746 -24.41 -25.05 1.52
CA ASN A 746 -23.59 -25.91 2.37
C ASN A 746 -23.97 -25.75 3.85
N GLY A 747 -23.94 -26.86 4.59
CA GLY A 747 -24.36 -26.90 5.99
C GLY A 747 -25.83 -27.30 6.22
N TYR A 748 -26.53 -27.79 5.20
CA TYR A 748 -27.92 -28.27 5.29
C TYR A 748 -28.13 -29.56 4.51
N ASP A 749 -29.09 -30.38 4.94
CA ASP A 749 -29.50 -31.60 4.23
C ASP A 749 -30.44 -31.27 3.06
N PHE A 750 -30.01 -31.62 1.85
CA PHE A 750 -30.79 -31.61 0.61
C PHE A 750 -31.09 -33.06 0.21
N LYS A 751 -32.03 -33.71 0.90
CA LYS A 751 -32.45 -35.10 0.70
C LYS A 751 -33.76 -35.18 -0.09
N GLU A 752 -34.19 -36.38 -0.46
CA GLU A 752 -35.44 -36.60 -1.21
C GLU A 752 -36.66 -36.02 -0.49
N ASP A 753 -36.70 -36.19 0.84
CA ASP A 753 -37.72 -35.71 1.77
C ASP A 753 -37.52 -34.25 2.23
N SER A 754 -36.41 -33.60 1.87
CA SER A 754 -36.22 -32.17 2.16
C SER A 754 -37.17 -31.29 1.33
N GLU A 755 -37.69 -30.22 1.93
CA GLU A 755 -38.54 -29.20 1.30
C GLU A 755 -37.69 -28.22 0.46
N VAL A 756 -37.08 -28.73 -0.61
CA VAL A 756 -36.19 -27.96 -1.48
C VAL A 756 -36.91 -27.42 -2.70
N SER A 757 -36.75 -26.12 -2.99
CA SER A 757 -37.13 -25.51 -4.26
C SER A 757 -36.04 -24.61 -4.83
N HIS A 758 -36.00 -24.51 -6.15
CA HIS A 758 -35.12 -23.62 -6.90
C HIS A 758 -35.97 -22.67 -7.75
N GLN A 759 -35.52 -21.42 -7.88
CA GLN A 759 -36.12 -20.44 -8.79
C GLN A 759 -35.00 -19.58 -9.38
N LEU A 760 -35.18 -19.13 -10.62
CA LEU A 760 -34.31 -18.11 -11.20
C LEU A 760 -34.92 -16.73 -10.98
N LEU A 761 -34.05 -15.75 -10.73
CA LEU A 761 -34.38 -14.34 -10.60
C LEU A 761 -33.62 -13.61 -11.70
N LEU A 762 -34.37 -13.11 -12.68
CA LEU A 762 -33.86 -12.31 -13.78
C LEU A 762 -34.03 -10.84 -13.41
N THR A 763 -32.95 -10.18 -13.01
CA THR A 763 -32.96 -8.78 -12.60
C THR A 763 -32.60 -7.89 -13.78
N ASN A 764 -33.54 -7.09 -14.26
CA ASN A 764 -33.27 -6.07 -15.28
C ASN A 764 -32.34 -5.01 -14.67
N LEU A 765 -31.15 -4.85 -15.23
CA LEU A 765 -30.09 -4.00 -14.70
C LEU A 765 -30.34 -2.51 -14.94
N GLU A 766 -31.21 -2.16 -15.88
CA GLU A 766 -31.64 -0.77 -16.10
C GLU A 766 -32.73 -0.32 -15.11
N THR A 767 -33.70 -1.18 -14.83
CA THR A 767 -34.92 -0.84 -14.07
C THR A 767 -34.94 -1.41 -12.64
N ASN A 768 -34.08 -2.39 -12.36
CA ASN A 768 -34.06 -3.25 -11.17
C ASN A 768 -35.28 -4.17 -11.01
N GLU A 769 -36.21 -4.20 -11.98
CA GLU A 769 -37.33 -5.14 -11.97
C GLU A 769 -36.83 -6.60 -12.02
N VAL A 770 -37.40 -7.47 -11.18
CA VAL A 770 -37.04 -8.90 -11.15
C VAL A 770 -38.20 -9.75 -11.65
N THR A 771 -37.91 -10.52 -12.69
CA THR A 771 -38.79 -11.58 -13.16
C THR A 771 -38.38 -12.91 -12.53
N THR A 772 -39.28 -13.55 -11.80
CA THR A 772 -39.05 -14.85 -11.17
C THR A 772 -39.52 -15.99 -12.06
N ILE A 773 -38.65 -16.97 -12.30
CA ILE A 773 -38.94 -18.16 -13.09
C ILE A 773 -38.83 -19.39 -12.18
N GLU A 774 -39.93 -20.12 -12.04
CA GLU A 774 -39.94 -21.38 -11.28
C GLU A 774 -39.04 -22.43 -11.94
N ALA A 775 -38.22 -23.12 -11.14
CA ALA A 775 -37.39 -24.21 -11.62
C ALA A 775 -37.88 -25.55 -11.07
N VAL A 776 -37.79 -26.59 -11.90
CA VAL A 776 -38.05 -27.97 -11.48
C VAL A 776 -36.86 -28.47 -10.67
N THR A 777 -37.05 -28.70 -9.36
CA THR A 777 -36.05 -29.32 -8.49
C THR A 777 -36.10 -30.84 -8.60
N SER A 778 -34.94 -31.49 -8.75
CA SER A 778 -34.85 -32.95 -8.88
C SER A 778 -33.64 -33.54 -8.15
N LEU A 779 -33.63 -34.88 -8.04
CA LEU A 779 -32.50 -35.62 -7.49
C LEU A 779 -31.31 -35.61 -8.46
N ALA A 780 -30.13 -35.37 -7.93
CA ALA A 780 -28.86 -35.57 -8.61
C ALA A 780 -28.61 -37.07 -8.81
N PRO A 781 -28.24 -37.53 -10.03
CA PRO A 781 -27.90 -38.93 -10.28
C PRO A 781 -26.75 -39.43 -9.40
N ASN A 782 -25.81 -38.53 -9.07
CA ASN A 782 -24.71 -38.75 -8.16
C ASN A 782 -24.75 -37.67 -7.07
N PRO A 783 -25.17 -38.00 -5.83
CA PRO A 783 -25.15 -37.05 -4.72
C PRO A 783 -23.73 -36.49 -4.47
N ILE A 784 -23.65 -35.22 -4.11
CA ILE A 784 -22.38 -34.57 -3.76
C ILE A 784 -22.06 -34.88 -2.29
N ASN A 785 -20.79 -35.24 -2.01
CA ASN A 785 -20.30 -35.44 -0.65
C ASN A 785 -19.17 -34.44 -0.38
N LEU A 786 -19.42 -33.49 0.53
CA LEU A 786 -18.44 -32.49 0.94
C LEU A 786 -17.69 -32.87 2.23
N TYR A 787 -17.93 -34.06 2.78
CA TYR A 787 -17.40 -34.55 4.05
C TYR A 787 -17.70 -33.64 5.25
N ASP A 788 -18.80 -32.90 5.20
CA ASP A 788 -19.25 -31.94 6.21
C ASP A 788 -20.39 -32.50 7.09
N GLY A 789 -20.80 -33.75 6.87
CA GLY A 789 -21.87 -34.41 7.63
C GLY A 789 -23.28 -34.20 7.08
N PHE A 790 -23.43 -33.44 5.97
CA PHE A 790 -24.72 -33.19 5.32
C PHE A 790 -24.86 -33.96 4.01
N THR A 791 -26.10 -34.22 3.59
CA THR A 791 -26.42 -34.98 2.37
C THR A 791 -26.91 -34.04 1.27
N TYR A 792 -26.28 -34.10 0.10
CA TYR A 792 -26.63 -33.26 -1.06
C TYR A 792 -27.09 -34.12 -2.23
N SER A 793 -28.33 -34.60 -2.20
CA SER A 793 -28.94 -35.46 -3.23
C SER A 793 -30.07 -34.80 -4.02
N LYS A 794 -30.85 -33.88 -3.44
CA LYS A 794 -31.95 -33.13 -4.11
C LYS A 794 -31.52 -31.70 -4.43
N ILE A 795 -30.62 -31.58 -5.40
CA ILE A 795 -29.85 -30.34 -5.67
C ILE A 795 -29.87 -29.91 -7.15
N ASN A 796 -30.49 -30.70 -8.03
CA ASN A 796 -30.57 -30.35 -9.45
C ASN A 796 -31.75 -29.40 -9.69
N PHE A 797 -31.59 -28.45 -10.61
CA PHE A 797 -32.64 -27.56 -11.07
C PHE A 797 -32.70 -27.51 -12.61
N SER A 798 -33.90 -27.31 -13.16
CA SER A 798 -34.14 -27.04 -14.58
C SER A 798 -35.23 -25.98 -14.74
N ALA A 799 -34.90 -24.88 -15.40
CA ALA A 799 -35.78 -23.73 -15.60
C ALA A 799 -35.89 -23.39 -17.10
N SER A 800 -37.11 -23.06 -17.54
CA SER A 800 -37.39 -22.61 -18.91
C SER A 800 -37.82 -21.14 -18.87
N VAL A 801 -37.02 -20.27 -19.48
CA VAL A 801 -37.25 -18.83 -19.56
C VAL A 801 -37.88 -18.51 -20.91
N ASP A 802 -39.09 -17.96 -20.92
CA ASP A 802 -39.71 -17.42 -22.13
C ASP A 802 -39.21 -15.99 -22.37
N LEU A 803 -38.29 -15.84 -23.31
CA LEU A 803 -37.64 -14.57 -23.63
C LEU A 803 -38.61 -13.56 -24.24
N ALA A 804 -39.72 -14.01 -24.85
CA ALA A 804 -40.75 -13.12 -25.39
C ALA A 804 -41.60 -12.45 -24.30
N ALA A 805 -41.56 -12.98 -23.07
CA ALA A 805 -42.25 -12.42 -21.92
C ALA A 805 -41.41 -11.36 -21.17
N LEU A 806 -40.12 -11.22 -21.48
CA LEU A 806 -39.24 -10.25 -20.86
C LEU A 806 -39.34 -8.90 -21.57
N THR A 807 -39.25 -7.81 -20.79
CA THR A 807 -39.11 -6.46 -21.35
C THR A 807 -37.71 -6.29 -21.97
N PRO A 808 -37.51 -5.37 -22.92
CA PRO A 808 -36.18 -5.06 -23.42
C PRO A 808 -35.27 -4.53 -22.30
N GLY A 809 -34.02 -4.98 -22.27
CA GLY A 809 -33.03 -4.63 -21.25
C GLY A 809 -31.95 -5.70 -21.05
N SER A 810 -31.02 -5.43 -20.16
CA SER A 810 -29.95 -6.34 -19.74
C SER A 810 -30.31 -6.99 -18.41
N TYR A 811 -30.35 -8.31 -18.34
CA TYR A 811 -30.75 -9.06 -17.15
C TYR A 811 -29.59 -9.78 -16.51
N SER A 812 -29.34 -9.61 -15.21
CA SER A 812 -28.49 -10.55 -14.45
C SER A 812 -29.30 -11.78 -14.03
N VAL A 813 -28.68 -12.96 -14.10
CA VAL A 813 -29.34 -14.23 -13.76
C VAL A 813 -28.87 -14.70 -12.39
N LYS A 814 -29.76 -14.67 -11.40
CA LYS A 814 -29.55 -15.24 -10.05
C LYS A 814 -30.34 -16.54 -9.89
N ILE A 815 -29.83 -17.45 -9.07
CA ILE A 815 -30.59 -18.58 -8.55
C ILE A 815 -30.90 -18.36 -7.07
N GLN A 816 -32.14 -18.65 -6.71
CA GLN A 816 -32.61 -18.75 -5.34
C GLN A 816 -32.78 -20.21 -4.99
N ILE A 817 -32.23 -20.59 -3.84
CA ILE A 817 -32.34 -21.91 -3.25
C ILE A 817 -33.14 -21.78 -1.96
N ARG A 818 -34.20 -22.55 -1.85
CA ARG A 818 -34.97 -22.71 -0.61
C ARG A 818 -34.83 -24.13 -0.09
N ASN A 819 -34.65 -24.28 1.22
CA ASN A 819 -34.71 -25.56 1.92
C ASN A 819 -35.44 -25.35 3.26
N GLY A 820 -36.74 -25.68 3.31
CA GLY A 820 -37.62 -25.30 4.41
C GLY A 820 -37.74 -23.78 4.54
N ASP A 821 -37.36 -23.23 5.69
CA ASP A 821 -37.37 -21.77 5.95
C ASP A 821 -36.09 -21.06 5.47
N VAL A 822 -35.04 -21.82 5.13
CA VAL A 822 -33.76 -21.26 4.70
C VAL A 822 -33.85 -20.87 3.23
N LYS A 823 -33.48 -19.63 2.93
CA LYS A 823 -33.54 -19.04 1.59
C LYS A 823 -32.25 -18.27 1.32
N MET A 824 -31.53 -18.64 0.26
CA MET A 824 -30.29 -17.96 -0.17
C MET A 824 -30.27 -17.75 -1.68
N TYR A 825 -29.45 -16.80 -2.12
CA TYR A 825 -29.33 -16.39 -3.52
C TYR A 825 -27.87 -16.47 -3.97
N ALA A 826 -27.65 -16.69 -5.26
CA ALA A 826 -26.35 -16.53 -5.89
C ALA A 826 -26.50 -16.11 -7.35
N ASN A 827 -25.62 -15.23 -7.83
CA ASN A 827 -25.45 -14.99 -9.27
C ASN A 827 -25.04 -16.28 -9.95
N LEU A 828 -25.70 -16.70 -11.04
CA LEU A 828 -25.23 -17.84 -11.83
C LEU A 828 -23.91 -17.48 -12.52
N THR A 829 -22.86 -18.24 -12.23
CA THR A 829 -21.50 -18.00 -12.74
C THR A 829 -20.90 -19.28 -13.31
N SER A 830 -20.15 -19.18 -14.41
CA SER A 830 -19.32 -20.30 -14.89
C SER A 830 -18.10 -19.80 -15.66
N PHE A 831 -16.96 -20.46 -15.45
CA PHE A 831 -15.76 -20.28 -16.30
C PHE A 831 -15.83 -21.12 -17.60
N ASP A 832 -16.81 -22.02 -17.71
CA ASP A 832 -17.02 -22.83 -18.90
C ASP A 832 -17.82 -22.05 -19.96
N SER A 833 -17.14 -21.69 -21.04
CA SER A 833 -17.72 -21.00 -22.19
C SER A 833 -18.51 -21.92 -23.15
N ASN A 834 -18.55 -23.22 -22.89
CA ASN A 834 -19.33 -24.17 -23.69
C ASN A 834 -20.84 -23.92 -23.58
N PHE A 835 -21.30 -23.32 -22.47
CA PHE A 835 -22.71 -22.98 -22.24
C PHE A 835 -23.09 -21.55 -22.65
N LEU A 836 -22.37 -20.96 -23.61
CA LEU A 836 -22.73 -19.68 -24.23
C LEU A 836 -23.39 -19.95 -25.59
N PRO A 837 -24.72 -19.86 -25.72
CA PRO A 837 -25.42 -20.09 -26.97
C PRO A 837 -25.25 -18.90 -27.93
N GLU A 838 -25.46 -19.13 -29.22
CA GLU A 838 -25.34 -18.09 -30.25
C GLU A 838 -26.43 -17.02 -30.11
N MET A 839 -26.15 -15.80 -30.59
CA MET A 839 -27.14 -14.72 -30.58
C MET A 839 -28.37 -15.09 -31.41
N LYS A 840 -29.56 -14.70 -30.95
CA LYS A 840 -30.84 -14.88 -31.67
C LYS A 840 -31.55 -13.56 -31.90
N THR A 841 -32.41 -13.54 -32.92
CA THR A 841 -33.36 -12.45 -33.16
C THR A 841 -34.75 -12.88 -32.68
N LEU A 842 -35.43 -12.01 -31.93
CA LEU A 842 -36.78 -12.19 -31.43
C LEU A 842 -37.63 -10.98 -31.82
N GLY A 843 -38.36 -11.08 -32.93
CA GLY A 843 -39.08 -9.95 -33.51
C GLY A 843 -38.11 -8.85 -33.99
N GLU A 844 -38.27 -7.63 -33.48
CA GLU A 844 -37.35 -6.51 -33.73
C GLU A 844 -36.18 -6.44 -32.73
N TYR A 845 -36.16 -7.31 -31.73
CA TYR A 845 -35.15 -7.34 -30.68
C TYR A 845 -34.11 -8.43 -30.93
N ARG A 846 -32.91 -8.22 -30.40
CA ARG A 846 -31.83 -9.19 -30.41
C ARG A 846 -31.60 -9.69 -29.01
N VAL A 847 -31.40 -10.99 -28.87
CA VAL A 847 -31.10 -11.64 -27.60
C VAL A 847 -29.66 -12.15 -27.62
N GLN A 848 -28.82 -11.55 -26.78
CA GLN A 848 -27.43 -11.94 -26.61
C GLN A 848 -27.19 -12.41 -25.17
N ILE A 849 -26.62 -13.61 -25.03
CA ILE A 849 -26.22 -14.15 -23.73
C ILE A 849 -24.72 -13.97 -23.59
N VAL A 850 -24.30 -13.35 -22.48
CA VAL A 850 -22.90 -13.05 -22.21
C VAL A 850 -22.47 -13.53 -20.83
N GLN A 851 -21.18 -13.77 -20.67
CA GLN A 851 -20.54 -13.99 -19.37
C GLN A 851 -19.75 -12.73 -18.99
N ASN A 852 -20.21 -12.03 -17.95
CA ASN A 852 -19.57 -10.80 -17.49
C ASN A 852 -18.41 -11.10 -16.53
N GLN A 853 -17.19 -10.93 -17.03
CA GLN A 853 -15.95 -11.30 -16.34
C GLN A 853 -15.68 -10.44 -15.10
N LEU A 854 -16.22 -9.22 -15.05
CA LEU A 854 -16.10 -8.31 -13.90
C LEU A 854 -16.86 -8.83 -12.68
N TYR A 855 -17.93 -9.59 -12.90
CA TYR A 855 -18.78 -10.17 -11.87
C TYR A 855 -18.58 -11.68 -11.76
N ASN A 856 -17.30 -12.12 -11.78
CA ASN A 856 -16.95 -13.54 -11.65
C ASN A 856 -17.62 -14.43 -12.73
N TYR A 857 -17.65 -13.98 -13.98
CA TYR A 857 -18.29 -14.67 -15.11
C TYR A 857 -19.80 -14.91 -14.89
N ARG A 858 -20.49 -13.92 -14.31
CA ARG A 858 -21.96 -13.89 -14.16
C ARG A 858 -22.63 -13.95 -15.52
N TYR A 859 -23.66 -14.79 -15.66
CA TYR A 859 -24.48 -14.83 -16.86
C TYR A 859 -25.43 -13.63 -16.92
N GLU A 860 -25.49 -13.02 -18.10
CA GLU A 860 -26.42 -11.92 -18.40
C GLU A 860 -27.17 -12.20 -19.71
N ILE A 861 -28.45 -11.83 -19.77
CA ILE A 861 -29.30 -11.91 -20.96
C ILE A 861 -29.59 -10.49 -21.43
N ASN A 862 -29.14 -10.12 -22.62
CA ASN A 862 -29.34 -8.79 -23.19
C ASN A 862 -30.39 -8.85 -24.28
N ILE A 863 -31.46 -8.08 -24.14
CA ILE A 863 -32.58 -7.97 -25.08
C ILE A 863 -32.64 -6.54 -25.57
N GLU A 864 -32.16 -6.27 -26.79
CA GLU A 864 -31.99 -4.90 -27.27
C GLU A 864 -32.30 -4.72 -28.76
N LYS A 865 -32.70 -3.51 -29.14
CA LYS A 865 -32.73 -3.11 -30.55
C LYS A 865 -31.33 -2.73 -30.98
N SER A 866 -30.95 -3.15 -32.18
CA SER A 866 -29.71 -2.77 -32.83
C SER A 866 -29.81 -3.11 -34.31
N ASP A 867 -29.21 -2.30 -35.17
CA ASP A 867 -29.04 -2.58 -36.60
C ASP A 867 -27.62 -3.09 -36.92
N LEU A 868 -26.71 -3.14 -35.95
CA LEU A 868 -25.33 -3.62 -36.11
C LEU A 868 -25.29 -5.03 -36.70
N ASP A 869 -24.45 -5.31 -37.70
CA ASP A 869 -24.39 -6.65 -38.27
C ASP A 869 -23.45 -7.57 -37.46
N TYR A 870 -23.99 -8.20 -36.42
CA TYR A 870 -23.26 -9.15 -35.58
C TYR A 870 -22.88 -10.45 -36.29
N SER A 871 -23.44 -10.76 -37.47
CA SER A 871 -23.02 -11.92 -38.27
C SER A 871 -21.57 -11.77 -38.77
N LEU A 872 -21.05 -10.54 -38.74
CA LEU A 872 -19.67 -10.21 -39.06
C LEU A 872 -18.70 -10.57 -37.92
N ILE A 873 -19.18 -10.86 -36.72
CA ILE A 873 -18.33 -11.26 -35.59
C ILE A 873 -17.76 -12.66 -35.85
N ASN A 874 -16.45 -12.73 -35.88
CA ASN A 874 -15.70 -13.97 -35.96
C ASN A 874 -14.48 -13.84 -35.06
N LYS A 875 -14.46 -14.56 -33.94
CA LYS A 875 -13.41 -14.45 -32.93
C LYS A 875 -12.70 -15.79 -32.73
N PRO A 876 -11.39 -15.78 -32.43
CA PRO A 876 -10.65 -17.00 -32.13
C PRO A 876 -10.99 -17.57 -30.74
N THR A 877 -11.63 -16.77 -29.88
CA THR A 877 -12.07 -17.17 -28.54
C THR A 877 -13.42 -16.55 -28.22
N LYS A 878 -14.17 -17.15 -27.28
CA LYS A 878 -15.41 -16.57 -26.74
C LYS A 878 -15.17 -15.46 -25.69
N ARG A 879 -13.90 -15.09 -25.40
CA ARG A 879 -13.57 -14.02 -24.45
C ARG A 879 -13.93 -12.66 -25.03
N ASN A 880 -14.51 -11.76 -24.23
CA ASN A 880 -14.78 -10.38 -24.65
C ASN A 880 -13.50 -9.70 -25.12
N SER A 881 -13.58 -8.92 -26.20
CA SER A 881 -12.45 -8.09 -26.63
C SER A 881 -12.19 -7.00 -25.61
N ALA A 882 -10.96 -6.49 -25.56
CA ALA A 882 -10.53 -5.52 -24.57
C ALA A 882 -10.34 -4.14 -25.20
N PHE A 883 -10.67 -3.11 -24.42
CA PHE A 883 -10.54 -1.71 -24.76
C PHE A 883 -9.96 -0.93 -23.57
N ASP A 884 -9.06 0.01 -23.85
CA ASP A 884 -8.62 1.04 -22.92
C ASP A 884 -8.24 2.31 -23.69
N TYR A 885 -8.01 3.42 -23.00
CA TYR A 885 -7.66 4.69 -23.63
C TYR A 885 -6.71 5.53 -22.78
N THR A 886 -5.93 6.36 -23.47
CA THR A 886 -4.99 7.33 -22.86
C THR A 886 -5.50 8.77 -22.93
N LYS A 887 -6.41 9.05 -23.88
CA LYS A 887 -7.14 10.32 -23.98
C LYS A 887 -8.59 10.02 -24.34
N LEU A 888 -9.52 10.66 -23.65
CA LEU A 888 -10.93 10.70 -23.98
C LEU A 888 -11.41 12.08 -23.58
N SER A 889 -11.96 12.86 -24.51
CA SER A 889 -12.44 14.21 -24.21
C SER A 889 -13.46 14.73 -25.22
N LEU A 890 -14.39 15.55 -24.77
CA LEU A 890 -15.34 16.31 -25.57
C LEU A 890 -14.86 17.76 -25.74
N GLU A 891 -14.39 18.11 -26.93
CA GLU A 891 -13.90 19.46 -27.24
C GLU A 891 -14.61 19.98 -28.49
N GLY A 892 -15.30 21.13 -28.39
CA GLY A 892 -15.91 21.78 -29.57
C GLY A 892 -16.94 20.91 -30.30
N GLY A 893 -17.71 20.09 -29.58
CA GLY A 893 -18.71 19.19 -30.18
C GLY A 893 -18.10 17.96 -30.85
N ARG A 894 -16.81 17.69 -30.58
CA ARG A 894 -16.09 16.51 -31.10
C ARG A 894 -15.70 15.57 -29.97
N LEU A 895 -15.83 14.26 -30.24
CA LEU A 895 -15.31 13.20 -29.39
C LEU A 895 -13.87 12.88 -29.80
N ASN A 896 -12.92 13.30 -28.97
CA ASN A 896 -11.50 13.02 -29.15
C ASN A 896 -11.11 11.81 -28.30
N LEU A 897 -10.61 10.74 -28.93
CA LEU A 897 -10.25 9.49 -28.27
C LEU A 897 -8.91 8.97 -28.80
N ASN A 898 -7.97 8.69 -27.91
CA ASN A 898 -6.77 7.89 -28.19
C ASN A 898 -6.93 6.54 -27.49
N GLY A 899 -7.44 5.57 -28.24
CA GLY A 899 -7.82 4.26 -27.74
C GLY A 899 -6.84 3.16 -28.15
N MET A 900 -6.94 2.06 -27.44
CA MET A 900 -6.38 0.77 -27.82
C MET A 900 -7.47 -0.28 -27.64
N ALA A 901 -7.61 -1.16 -28.62
CA ALA A 901 -8.52 -2.29 -28.55
C ALA A 901 -7.93 -3.52 -29.25
N TRP A 902 -8.23 -4.71 -28.72
CA TRP A 902 -7.77 -5.96 -29.34
C TRP A 902 -8.72 -7.13 -29.10
N ILE A 903 -8.69 -8.06 -30.05
CA ILE A 903 -9.31 -9.39 -29.93
C ILE A 903 -8.28 -10.34 -29.32
N TYR A 904 -8.62 -11.00 -28.22
CA TYR A 904 -7.73 -11.99 -27.60
C TYR A 904 -7.39 -13.11 -28.58
N ASN A 905 -6.11 -13.47 -28.68
CA ASN A 905 -5.56 -14.47 -29.61
C ASN A 905 -5.62 -14.10 -31.11
N ALA A 906 -5.81 -12.82 -31.47
CA ALA A 906 -5.63 -12.33 -32.84
C ALA A 906 -4.35 -11.47 -32.93
N GLN A 907 -3.68 -11.44 -34.10
CA GLN A 907 -2.49 -10.58 -34.26
C GLN A 907 -2.81 -9.25 -34.96
N PHE A 908 -2.42 -8.16 -34.32
CA PHE A 908 -2.47 -6.80 -34.83
C PHE A 908 -1.05 -6.37 -35.30
N LYS A 909 -0.56 -7.02 -36.36
CA LYS A 909 0.78 -6.77 -36.95
C LYS A 909 0.75 -5.58 -37.91
N ALA A 910 1.95 -5.10 -38.27
CA ALA A 910 2.15 -4.02 -39.24
C ALA A 910 1.62 -4.34 -40.65
N GLU A 911 1.71 -5.59 -41.09
CA GLU A 911 1.31 -6.03 -42.43
C GLU A 911 -0.17 -6.45 -42.56
N THR A 912 -0.92 -6.51 -41.46
CA THR A 912 -2.34 -6.91 -41.48
C THR A 912 -3.22 -5.67 -41.56
N GLN A 913 -4.34 -5.75 -42.30
CA GLN A 913 -5.35 -4.68 -42.38
C GLN A 913 -6.16 -4.63 -41.07
N ALA A 914 -5.49 -4.37 -39.94
CA ALA A 914 -6.18 -4.11 -38.70
C ALA A 914 -7.11 -2.89 -38.88
N SER A 915 -8.30 -2.92 -38.30
CA SER A 915 -9.24 -1.80 -38.34
C SER A 915 -9.90 -1.57 -37.00
N HIS A 916 -10.15 -0.29 -36.72
CA HIS A 916 -10.94 0.19 -35.60
C HIS A 916 -11.93 1.22 -36.15
N ALA A 917 -13.22 0.98 -35.93
CA ALA A 917 -14.27 1.93 -36.18
C ALA A 917 -15.03 2.18 -34.88
N LEU A 918 -15.34 3.46 -34.63
CA LEU A 918 -16.17 3.87 -33.51
C LEU A 918 -17.62 3.99 -34.01
N ILE A 919 -18.58 3.53 -33.22
CA ILE A 919 -19.99 3.55 -33.59
C ILE A 919 -20.81 4.07 -32.40
N ALA A 920 -21.71 5.00 -32.65
CA ALA A 920 -22.74 5.41 -31.70
C ALA A 920 -24.05 4.71 -32.04
N VAL A 921 -24.72 4.11 -31.07
CA VAL A 921 -26.01 3.41 -31.26
C VAL A 921 -27.06 4.07 -30.38
N ASP A 922 -28.12 4.60 -30.98
CA ASP A 922 -29.19 5.27 -30.23
C ASP A 922 -30.12 4.27 -29.50
N GLU A 923 -31.05 4.81 -28.71
CA GLU A 923 -32.07 4.04 -27.96
C GLU A 923 -32.99 3.18 -28.86
N ASN A 924 -33.15 3.55 -30.13
CA ASN A 924 -33.95 2.80 -31.10
C ASN A 924 -33.11 1.73 -31.82
N GLY A 925 -31.81 1.65 -31.53
CA GLY A 925 -30.88 0.70 -32.11
C GLY A 925 -30.29 1.11 -33.46
N VAL A 926 -30.46 2.38 -33.87
CA VAL A 926 -29.87 2.88 -35.13
C VAL A 926 -28.39 3.19 -34.89
N SER A 927 -27.52 2.69 -35.76
CA SER A 927 -26.07 2.93 -35.67
C SER A 927 -25.60 4.11 -36.53
N TYR A 928 -24.75 4.93 -35.94
CA TYR A 928 -24.11 6.08 -36.54
C TYR A 928 -22.59 5.86 -36.51
N PRO A 929 -21.93 5.64 -37.66
CA PRO A 929 -20.48 5.49 -37.69
C PRO A 929 -19.82 6.81 -37.31
N LEU A 930 -18.86 6.74 -36.40
CA LEU A 930 -18.03 7.85 -35.97
C LEU A 930 -16.63 7.72 -36.56
N GLU A 931 -15.97 8.86 -36.79
CA GLU A 931 -14.64 8.88 -37.39
C GLU A 931 -13.61 8.22 -36.45
N ALA A 932 -12.93 7.18 -36.90
CA ALA A 932 -11.78 6.59 -36.22
C ALA A 932 -10.70 6.19 -37.25
N GLN A 933 -9.45 6.29 -36.84
CA GLN A 933 -8.29 6.02 -37.68
C GLN A 933 -7.31 5.12 -36.91
N ASN A 934 -6.88 4.03 -37.55
CA ASN A 934 -5.84 3.17 -36.97
C ASN A 934 -4.54 3.92 -36.82
N GLN A 935 -3.81 3.60 -35.77
CA GLN A 935 -2.43 4.03 -35.59
C GLN A 935 -1.59 2.90 -35.00
N ALA A 936 -0.28 2.96 -35.23
CA ALA A 936 0.63 2.11 -34.49
C ALA A 936 0.59 2.49 -33.00
N CYS A 937 0.57 1.48 -32.13
CA CYS A 937 0.70 1.69 -30.71
C CYS A 937 2.08 2.28 -30.38
N SER A 938 2.10 3.28 -29.49
CA SER A 938 3.32 3.93 -29.02
C SER A 938 4.15 3.06 -28.08
N VAL A 939 3.59 1.94 -27.59
CA VAL A 939 4.24 0.98 -26.69
C VAL A 939 3.93 -0.46 -27.15
N ASP A 940 4.81 -1.40 -26.79
CA ASP A 940 4.60 -2.83 -27.09
C ASP A 940 3.68 -3.47 -26.05
N TYR A 941 2.38 -3.37 -26.29
CA TYR A 941 1.38 -3.98 -25.41
C TYR A 941 1.43 -5.51 -25.40
N ALA A 942 1.98 -6.14 -26.44
CA ALA A 942 2.13 -7.59 -26.44
C ALA A 942 3.16 -8.02 -25.40
N GLU A 943 4.28 -7.28 -25.30
CA GLU A 943 5.28 -7.46 -24.25
C GLU A 943 4.72 -7.16 -22.86
N MET A 944 4.04 -6.02 -22.69
CA MET A 944 3.47 -5.61 -21.40
C MET A 944 2.47 -6.63 -20.82
N LEU A 945 1.65 -7.22 -21.68
CA LEU A 945 0.61 -8.17 -21.29
C LEU A 945 1.07 -9.64 -21.33
N GLY A 946 2.35 -9.90 -21.66
CA GLY A 946 2.88 -11.27 -21.82
C GLY A 946 2.18 -12.06 -22.94
N SER A 947 1.66 -11.38 -23.96
CA SER A 947 0.94 -11.97 -25.07
C SER A 947 1.90 -12.52 -26.12
N LYS A 948 1.61 -13.69 -26.66
CA LYS A 948 2.31 -14.25 -27.84
C LYS A 948 1.78 -13.68 -29.16
N PHE A 949 0.77 -12.81 -29.11
CA PHE A 949 0.14 -12.18 -30.26
C PHE A 949 0.53 -10.70 -30.32
N SER A 950 0.99 -10.25 -31.48
CA SER A 950 1.39 -8.86 -31.70
C SER A 950 0.21 -7.91 -31.50
N MET A 951 0.45 -6.80 -30.81
CA MET A 951 -0.53 -5.75 -30.56
C MET A 951 -0.07 -4.40 -31.13
N LYS A 952 0.87 -4.42 -32.08
CA LYS A 952 1.54 -3.23 -32.61
C LYS A 952 0.56 -2.25 -33.29
N ASN A 953 -0.50 -2.75 -33.89
CA ASN A 953 -1.55 -1.96 -34.54
C ASN A 953 -2.90 -2.08 -33.81
N ALA A 954 -2.89 -2.34 -32.51
CA ALA A 954 -4.10 -2.39 -31.68
C ALA A 954 -4.60 -0.99 -31.26
N CYS A 955 -3.95 0.09 -31.72
CA CYS A 955 -4.26 1.45 -31.30
C CYS A 955 -4.99 2.22 -32.38
N PHE A 956 -5.79 3.19 -31.97
CA PHE A 956 -6.55 4.05 -32.86
C PHE A 956 -6.74 5.44 -32.26
N THR A 957 -7.02 6.40 -33.12
CA THR A 957 -7.46 7.75 -32.73
C THR A 957 -8.81 8.07 -33.33
N SER A 958 -9.59 8.89 -32.66
CA SER A 958 -10.84 9.46 -33.16
C SER A 958 -10.89 10.94 -32.81
N ALA A 959 -11.47 11.72 -33.72
CA ALA A 959 -11.83 13.13 -33.52
C ALA A 959 -13.23 13.37 -34.12
N ALA A 960 -14.18 12.50 -33.74
CA ALA A 960 -15.47 12.38 -34.38
C ALA A 960 -16.35 13.62 -34.14
N ASP A 961 -16.89 14.19 -35.21
CA ASP A 961 -17.84 15.28 -35.16
C ASP A 961 -19.23 14.78 -34.72
N LEU A 962 -19.71 15.26 -33.58
CA LEU A 962 -21.00 14.86 -33.00
C LEU A 962 -22.14 15.80 -33.43
N SER A 963 -21.86 16.86 -34.18
CA SER A 963 -22.87 17.86 -34.59
C SER A 963 -24.00 17.27 -35.45
N GLN A 964 -23.72 16.17 -36.14
CA GLN A 964 -24.67 15.50 -37.04
C GLN A 964 -25.55 14.46 -36.33
N LEU A 965 -25.23 14.08 -35.09
CA LEU A 965 -26.07 13.16 -34.32
C LEU A 965 -27.34 13.88 -33.85
N PRO A 966 -28.53 13.26 -33.94
CA PRO A 966 -29.76 13.78 -33.32
C PRO A 966 -29.66 13.97 -31.79
N GLU A 967 -30.64 14.63 -31.19
CA GLU A 967 -30.84 14.63 -29.72
C GLU A 967 -31.17 13.22 -29.23
N GLY A 968 -30.59 12.82 -28.09
CA GLY A 968 -30.80 11.50 -27.49
C GLY A 968 -29.57 10.91 -26.82
N ASP A 969 -29.74 9.70 -26.29
CA ASP A 969 -28.68 8.92 -25.64
C ASP A 969 -28.14 7.84 -26.58
N TYR A 970 -26.82 7.77 -26.64
CA TYR A 970 -26.07 6.88 -27.53
C TYR A 970 -25.12 6.01 -26.74
N ARG A 971 -25.17 4.70 -26.97
CA ARG A 971 -24.16 3.76 -26.50
C ARG A 971 -23.01 3.70 -27.49
N LEU A 972 -21.78 3.72 -26.97
CA LEU A 972 -20.59 3.68 -27.81
C LEU A 972 -20.11 2.24 -28.00
N TYR A 973 -19.82 1.86 -29.24
CA TYR A 973 -19.33 0.56 -29.65
C TYR A 973 -18.02 0.69 -30.42
N LEU A 974 -17.19 -0.33 -30.33
CA LEU A 974 -16.03 -0.52 -31.20
C LEU A 974 -16.26 -1.70 -32.13
N ASP A 975 -16.00 -1.47 -33.40
CA ASP A 975 -15.88 -2.49 -34.43
C ASP A 975 -14.41 -2.64 -34.79
N ILE A 976 -13.83 -3.77 -34.42
CA ILE A 976 -12.41 -4.05 -34.61
C ILE A 976 -12.22 -5.30 -35.45
N SER A 977 -11.24 -5.30 -36.34
CA SER A 977 -10.83 -6.51 -37.05
C SER A 977 -9.32 -6.63 -37.22
N ALA A 978 -8.83 -7.86 -37.23
CA ALA A 978 -7.43 -8.21 -37.47
C ALA A 978 -7.29 -9.70 -37.85
N GLU A 979 -6.42 -10.02 -38.81
CA GLU A 979 -6.12 -11.40 -39.26
C GLU A 979 -7.35 -12.27 -39.59
N GLY A 980 -8.40 -11.69 -40.19
CA GLY A 980 -9.62 -12.41 -40.54
C GLY A 980 -10.59 -12.65 -39.38
N TYR A 981 -10.25 -12.15 -38.19
CA TYR A 981 -11.15 -12.04 -37.05
C TYR A 981 -11.74 -10.63 -36.97
N ARG A 982 -12.95 -10.52 -36.46
CA ARG A 982 -13.68 -9.26 -36.25
C ARG A 982 -14.56 -9.38 -35.01
N ASP A 983 -14.68 -8.29 -34.27
CA ASP A 983 -15.58 -8.17 -33.13
C ASP A 983 -16.25 -6.80 -33.13
N ILE A 984 -17.51 -6.76 -32.69
CA ILE A 984 -18.29 -5.54 -32.52
C ILE A 984 -18.85 -5.57 -31.10
N TYR A 985 -18.36 -4.70 -30.22
CA TYR A 985 -18.68 -4.77 -28.80
C TYR A 985 -18.81 -3.39 -28.15
N GLU A 986 -19.62 -3.34 -27.11
CA GLU A 986 -19.91 -2.13 -26.33
C GLU A 986 -18.66 -1.66 -25.59
N MET A 987 -18.39 -0.36 -25.62
CA MET A 987 -17.29 0.25 -24.88
C MET A 987 -17.67 0.40 -23.40
N THR A 988 -16.75 -0.01 -22.53
CA THR A 988 -16.92 0.06 -21.08
C THR A 988 -15.70 0.71 -20.42
N ASP A 989 -15.91 1.41 -19.31
CA ASP A 989 -14.84 1.99 -18.51
C ASP A 989 -15.05 1.76 -17.01
N ILE A 990 -14.48 0.66 -16.52
CA ILE A 990 -14.62 0.19 -15.14
C ILE A 990 -14.01 1.13 -14.09
N TYR A 991 -13.11 2.02 -14.51
CA TYR A 991 -12.51 3.04 -13.66
C TYR A 991 -13.42 4.27 -13.51
N SER A 992 -14.54 4.28 -14.24
CA SER A 992 -15.49 5.38 -14.31
C SER A 992 -14.85 6.73 -14.68
N ARG A 993 -13.76 6.74 -15.48
CA ARG A 993 -12.96 7.96 -15.72
C ARG A 993 -13.74 9.01 -16.54
N ALA A 994 -14.68 8.60 -17.38
CA ALA A 994 -15.42 9.51 -18.26
C ALA A 994 -16.61 10.18 -17.54
N ILE A 995 -16.45 11.45 -17.18
CA ILE A 995 -17.56 12.38 -16.94
C ILE A 995 -17.15 13.71 -17.56
N GLU A 996 -17.67 14.01 -18.74
CA GLU A 996 -17.42 15.28 -19.41
C GLU A 996 -18.72 15.85 -19.93
N THR A 997 -18.86 17.17 -19.84
CA THR A 997 -19.97 17.88 -20.46
C THR A 997 -19.44 19.12 -21.14
N VAL A 998 -19.73 19.27 -22.43
CA VAL A 998 -19.40 20.46 -23.20
C VAL A 998 -20.66 21.00 -23.85
N THR A 999 -20.85 22.30 -23.77
CA THR A 999 -21.90 23.00 -24.50
C THR A 999 -21.26 23.74 -25.66
N VAL A 1000 -21.78 23.54 -26.87
CA VAL A 1000 -21.38 24.25 -28.08
C VAL A 1000 -22.64 24.80 -28.72
N ASP A 1001 -22.70 26.13 -28.84
CA ASP A 1001 -23.90 26.86 -29.23
C ASP A 1001 -25.10 26.44 -28.36
N ASP A 1002 -26.20 26.01 -28.98
CA ASP A 1002 -27.44 25.61 -28.32
C ASP A 1002 -27.49 24.10 -28.00
N ARG A 1003 -26.36 23.37 -28.05
CA ARG A 1003 -26.33 21.92 -27.83
C ARG A 1003 -25.35 21.53 -26.73
N SER A 1004 -25.81 20.67 -25.82
CA SER A 1004 -25.00 20.07 -24.77
C SER A 1004 -24.66 18.63 -25.12
N TYR A 1005 -23.40 18.26 -24.97
CA TYR A 1005 -22.88 16.91 -25.15
C TYR A 1005 -22.35 16.43 -23.80
N ALA A 1006 -22.87 15.32 -23.29
CA ALA A 1006 -22.43 14.73 -22.05
C ALA A 1006 -21.94 13.30 -22.30
N LEU A 1007 -20.70 13.00 -21.93
CA LEU A 1007 -20.16 11.65 -21.94
C LEU A 1007 -20.04 11.17 -20.51
N PHE A 1008 -20.73 10.09 -20.16
CA PHE A 1008 -20.72 9.53 -18.81
C PHE A 1008 -20.68 8.01 -18.84
N ILE A 1009 -20.34 7.42 -17.70
CA ILE A 1009 -20.35 5.97 -17.48
C ILE A 1009 -21.66 5.58 -16.80
N SER A 1010 -22.45 4.76 -17.48
CA SER A 1010 -23.68 4.20 -16.93
C SER A 1010 -23.34 3.15 -15.86
N PRO A 1011 -24.06 3.13 -14.71
CA PRO A 1011 -23.86 2.09 -13.69
C PRO A 1011 -24.20 0.70 -14.23
N VAL A 1012 -25.02 0.62 -15.29
CA VAL A 1012 -25.26 -0.63 -16.01
C VAL A 1012 -24.01 -1.02 -16.78
N ARG A 1013 -23.29 -2.03 -16.29
CA ARG A 1013 -22.09 -2.65 -16.91
C ARG A 1013 -20.92 -1.71 -17.18
N TYR A 1014 -20.88 -0.53 -16.57
CA TYR A 1014 -19.89 0.52 -16.87
C TYR A 1014 -19.85 0.95 -18.33
N ARG A 1015 -20.97 0.85 -19.04
CA ARG A 1015 -21.01 1.22 -20.45
C ARG A 1015 -20.88 2.73 -20.64
N MET A 1016 -20.19 3.12 -21.70
CA MET A 1016 -20.00 4.51 -22.08
C MET A 1016 -21.24 5.03 -22.81
N VAL A 1017 -21.83 6.11 -22.30
CA VAL A 1017 -23.03 6.75 -22.86
C VAL A 1017 -22.72 8.19 -23.24
N LEU A 1018 -22.99 8.54 -24.49
CA LEU A 1018 -22.99 9.90 -25.00
C LEU A 1018 -24.45 10.39 -25.04
N SER A 1019 -24.77 11.40 -24.25
CA SER A 1019 -26.06 12.10 -24.28
C SER A 1019 -25.92 13.44 -24.99
N ILE A 1020 -26.87 13.76 -25.85
CA ILE A 1020 -26.93 15.02 -26.58
C ILE A 1020 -28.28 15.67 -26.31
N THR A 1021 -28.29 16.90 -25.82
CA THR A 1021 -29.51 17.67 -25.52
C THR A 1021 -29.47 19.07 -26.13
N GLN A 1022 -30.63 19.67 -26.43
CA GLN A 1022 -30.71 21.05 -26.93
C GLN A 1022 -31.02 22.03 -25.78
N ASN A 1023 -30.17 23.04 -25.59
CA ASN A 1023 -30.41 24.14 -24.66
C ASN A 1023 -31.34 25.18 -25.33
N GLY A 1024 -32.51 25.42 -24.75
CA GLY A 1024 -33.48 26.39 -25.29
C GLY A 1024 -32.94 27.85 -25.29
N PRO A 1025 -33.51 28.74 -26.13
CA PRO A 1025 -33.03 30.11 -26.27
C PRO A 1025 -33.20 30.93 -24.99
N ASN A 1026 -32.10 31.54 -24.55
CA ASN A 1026 -32.00 32.41 -23.39
C ASN A 1026 -32.84 33.70 -23.63
N THR A 1027 -33.92 33.89 -22.87
CA THR A 1027 -34.67 35.16 -22.83
C THR A 1027 -34.80 35.67 -21.41
N ASP A 1028 -34.13 36.81 -21.18
CA ASP A 1028 -34.33 37.89 -20.21
C ASP A 1028 -34.63 37.61 -18.73
N GLY A 1029 -33.98 38.44 -17.89
CA GLY A 1029 -33.99 38.33 -16.43
C GLY A 1029 -35.28 38.78 -15.74
N GLY A 1030 -35.42 38.29 -14.52
CA GLY A 1030 -36.45 38.67 -13.57
C GLY A 1030 -36.42 37.75 -12.34
N ASP A 1031 -36.41 38.35 -11.15
CA ASP A 1031 -36.62 37.65 -9.88
C ASP A 1031 -37.89 36.79 -9.92
N ASP A 1032 -37.78 35.54 -9.48
CA ASP A 1032 -38.65 34.79 -8.54
C ASP A 1032 -38.63 33.27 -8.87
N LYS A 1033 -38.84 32.49 -7.82
CA LYS A 1033 -38.94 31.03 -7.68
C LYS A 1033 -39.20 30.15 -8.92
N GLY A 1034 -38.49 29.02 -8.92
CA GLY A 1034 -39.01 27.71 -9.34
C GLY A 1034 -38.88 27.39 -10.83
N ASP A 1035 -37.97 26.49 -11.18
CA ASP A 1035 -38.32 25.18 -11.73
C ASP A 1035 -37.07 24.35 -12.04
N THR A 1036 -37.09 23.13 -11.51
CA THR A 1036 -36.18 22.00 -11.78
C THR A 1036 -36.20 21.61 -13.27
N PRO A 1037 -35.05 21.26 -13.90
CA PRO A 1037 -35.06 20.57 -15.20
C PRO A 1037 -35.62 19.15 -15.04
N PRO A 1038 -36.22 18.56 -16.09
CA PRO A 1038 -37.15 17.45 -15.97
C PRO A 1038 -36.48 16.15 -15.53
N ALA A 1039 -37.11 15.51 -14.56
CA ALA A 1039 -36.89 14.14 -14.18
C ALA A 1039 -37.26 13.19 -15.33
N ASN A 1040 -36.26 12.51 -15.89
CA ASN A 1040 -36.42 11.17 -16.45
C ASN A 1040 -35.42 10.24 -15.75
N ALA A 1041 -35.64 10.03 -14.45
CA ALA A 1041 -35.20 8.83 -13.78
C ALA A 1041 -36.48 8.17 -13.27
N VAL A 1042 -36.90 7.12 -13.96
CA VAL A 1042 -37.99 6.24 -13.54
C VAL A 1042 -37.69 5.75 -12.12
N GLN A 1043 -38.70 5.79 -11.26
CA GLN A 1043 -38.67 5.25 -9.91
C GLN A 1043 -38.20 3.80 -9.93
N ALA A 1044 -37.10 3.50 -9.24
CA ALA A 1044 -36.73 2.13 -8.89
C ALA A 1044 -37.70 1.62 -7.83
N SER A 1045 -38.75 0.93 -8.28
CA SER A 1045 -39.56 0.04 -7.45
C SER A 1045 -38.76 -1.21 -7.08
N GLU A 1046 -38.78 -1.56 -5.79
CA GLU A 1046 -38.52 -2.86 -5.16
C GLU A 1046 -37.75 -3.91 -6.00
N LEU A 1047 -36.45 -4.15 -5.69
CA LEU A 1047 -35.66 -5.43 -5.75
C LEU A 1047 -34.10 -5.18 -5.62
N PRO A 1048 -33.23 -6.20 -5.35
CA PRO A 1048 -32.18 -6.14 -4.33
C PRO A 1048 -30.76 -5.65 -4.74
N VAL A 1049 -30.12 -4.93 -3.80
CA VAL A 1049 -28.86 -4.10 -3.86
C VAL A 1049 -27.53 -4.86 -4.11
N GLU A 1050 -27.53 -6.09 -4.59
CA GLU A 1050 -26.31 -6.94 -4.56
C GLU A 1050 -25.36 -6.88 -5.79
N ASP A 1051 -25.58 -5.99 -6.76
CA ASP A 1051 -24.80 -5.98 -8.03
C ASP A 1051 -23.83 -4.77 -8.19
N GLN A 1052 -23.46 -4.09 -7.09
CA GLN A 1052 -22.38 -3.09 -7.11
C GLN A 1052 -20.99 -3.73 -7.06
N PRO A 1053 -20.06 -3.37 -7.95
CA PRO A 1053 -18.66 -3.82 -7.86
C PRO A 1053 -17.97 -3.20 -6.65
N VAL A 1054 -16.95 -3.92 -6.17
CA VAL A 1054 -16.06 -3.43 -5.11
C VAL A 1054 -15.44 -2.09 -5.56
N GLU A 1055 -15.68 -1.02 -4.79
CA GLU A 1055 -15.13 0.33 -5.04
C GLU A 1055 -13.61 0.29 -5.27
N VAL A 1056 -13.18 0.77 -6.43
CA VAL A 1056 -11.78 1.05 -6.76
C VAL A 1056 -11.56 2.57 -6.67
N PRO A 1057 -10.60 3.09 -5.88
CA PRO A 1057 -10.35 4.53 -5.80
C PRO A 1057 -9.78 5.08 -7.12
N ARG A 1058 -10.36 6.17 -7.65
CA ARG A 1058 -9.88 6.86 -8.88
C ARG A 1058 -8.56 7.64 -8.64
N PRO A 1059 -7.60 7.63 -9.58
CA PRO A 1059 -6.54 8.62 -9.69
C PRO A 1059 -6.94 9.84 -10.56
N SER A 1060 -6.44 11.02 -10.19
CA SER A 1060 -6.65 12.31 -10.85
C SER A 1060 -5.80 12.52 -12.13
N SER A 1061 -6.34 13.31 -13.07
CA SER A 1061 -5.94 13.56 -14.46
C SER A 1061 -4.54 14.17 -14.70
N LEU A 1062 -3.91 13.77 -15.82
CA LEU A 1062 -2.64 14.31 -16.33
C LEU A 1062 -2.89 15.48 -17.31
N VAL A 1063 -2.27 16.61 -17.00
CA VAL A 1063 -2.13 17.80 -17.87
C VAL A 1063 -1.02 17.55 -18.90
N VAL A 1064 -1.28 17.84 -20.17
CA VAL A 1064 -0.30 17.73 -21.28
C VAL A 1064 0.43 19.07 -21.48
N PRO A 1065 1.77 19.10 -21.62
CA PRO A 1065 2.52 20.30 -22.00
C PRO A 1065 2.45 20.55 -23.52
N THR A 1066 2.29 21.82 -23.90
CA THR A 1066 2.23 22.32 -25.28
C THR A 1066 3.62 22.44 -25.92
N PRO A 1067 3.80 22.07 -27.21
CA PRO A 1067 5.01 22.38 -27.97
C PRO A 1067 4.84 23.66 -28.81
N SER A 1068 5.85 24.53 -28.80
CA SER A 1068 6.03 25.62 -29.77
C SER A 1068 7.52 25.98 -29.81
N ALA A 1069 8.17 26.39 -30.88
CA ALA A 1069 7.96 26.33 -32.33
C ALA A 1069 9.36 26.53 -32.92
N THR A 1070 9.70 25.85 -34.00
CA THR A 1070 10.94 26.10 -34.76
C THR A 1070 10.81 27.41 -35.53
N PRO A 1071 11.91 28.16 -35.71
CA PRO A 1071 12.32 28.42 -37.09
C PRO A 1071 13.84 28.45 -37.32
N GLY A 1072 14.27 27.71 -38.34
CA GLY A 1072 15.21 28.18 -39.37
C GLY A 1072 16.72 28.21 -39.08
N GLY A 1073 17.49 27.60 -39.99
CA GLY A 1073 18.75 28.17 -40.47
C GLY A 1073 20.04 27.39 -40.17
N GLU A 1074 20.44 26.58 -41.16
CA GLU A 1074 21.80 26.45 -41.72
C GLU A 1074 23.05 26.10 -40.87
N ASN A 1075 23.75 25.07 -41.36
CA ASN A 1075 25.21 24.91 -41.50
C ASN A 1075 26.06 24.62 -40.24
N ASN A 1076 26.53 23.37 -40.07
CA ASN A 1076 27.81 22.87 -40.58
C ASN A 1076 28.30 21.61 -39.84
N GLU A 1077 28.80 20.69 -40.66
CA GLU A 1077 29.87 19.71 -40.51
C GLU A 1077 30.54 19.48 -39.12
N ASP A 1078 30.64 18.17 -38.83
CA ASP A 1078 31.85 17.42 -38.48
C ASP A 1078 32.02 16.75 -37.10
N GLU A 1079 32.38 15.46 -37.25
CA GLU A 1079 33.22 14.59 -36.40
C GLU A 1079 32.67 13.96 -35.09
N THR A 1080 32.57 12.62 -35.16
CA THR A 1080 32.71 11.62 -34.08
C THR A 1080 34.17 11.54 -33.58
N PRO A 1081 34.58 10.68 -32.60
CA PRO A 1081 33.86 9.86 -31.60
C PRO A 1081 34.47 9.87 -30.15
N ALA A 1082 33.73 9.23 -29.23
CA ALA A 1082 34.18 8.40 -28.09
C ALA A 1082 34.90 9.02 -26.86
N GLU A 1083 34.24 8.93 -25.70
CA GLU A 1083 34.66 8.15 -24.52
C GLU A 1083 33.46 7.85 -23.61
#